data_AF-A0A7K5Z6Y4-F1
#
_entry.id   AF-A0A7K5Z6Y4-F1
#
_cell.length_a   1.000
_cell.length_b   1.000
_cell.length_c   1.000
_cell.angle_alpha   90.00
_cell.angle_beta   90.00
_cell.angle_gamma   90.00
#
_symmetry.space_group_name_H-M   'P 1'
#
loop_
_entity.id
_entity.type
_entity.pdbx_description
1 polymer ?
#
loop_
_entity_poly.entity_id
_entity_poly.type
_entity_poly.pdbx_seq_one_letter_code
_entity_poly.pdbx_strand_id
1 'polypeptide(L)'
;RRLKDLFYRSSNLQYFKRLIQIPQLPENPPNFLRASALSEHISPVVVIPAEASSPDSEPITDLVEMDTATQSLFDNKFDDIFGSSFSSDPFNFNSQNGMNKDDKDRLIEQLYGEITALKEELENFKAESARGAVQLRGRASELEAELAEQRHLKQQAQGESEFLRAELEELKKQREDTEKAQRSLTEIERRAQANEQRYSKLKEKYSELVQNHADLLRKNAEVTKQVTVARQAQGDVEREKKELEDSFQRVSEQAQRKSQEQAEVLDTLKRELAASRQELQVLQGTLESSMQVGAEQSTRIAGLEQERDHLSQAAEQHGEEMAALRAELQQLRDTLSREQESSRMELETLQTQLRDKESGERALQQRLAEEQFALVRGTAREAERMVQDALARLEDPAHMGCTGSADCLLSRTLATAECIERLRDAHSKYLSNRAAVGSLLPCLALFGHLVSDTLVQGSATSHLAPMEPADRLLETCRQCGSEAVSYLSALQDPGMVEGADCSPVTACLGRISAIGEELRPRGLDVKQEELGDLVDKEMAATAAAIETAAARIEEMLSKARAGDTGVKLEVNERILGSCTGLMQAIHILVLASKDLQREIVESGRGAASPKEFYAKNSRWTEGLISASKAVGWGATVMVDAADLVVQGKGTFEELMVCSREIAASTAQLVAASKVKADKDSANLCKLQQASRGVTQATAGVVASTKAGRSQVEEKDSMDFSSMTLTQIKRQEMDSQVRVLELENQLQKERQKLGELRKKHYELAGVAEGWEEDGEW
;
A
#
# COMPACT_ATOMS: atom_id res chain seq x y z
N ARG A 1 5.63 -12.76 41.63
CA ARG A 1 6.58 -13.81 42.11
C ARG A 1 7.30 -14.53 40.96
N ARG A 2 6.64 -15.34 40.11
CA ARG A 2 7.30 -16.10 39.01
C ARG A 2 8.32 -15.29 38.18
N LEU A 3 8.01 -14.05 37.83
CA LEU A 3 8.93 -13.16 37.08
C LEU A 3 10.24 -12.81 37.83
N LYS A 4 10.21 -12.61 39.16
CA LYS A 4 11.40 -12.31 39.97
C LYS A 4 12.33 -13.53 40.05
N ASP A 5 11.75 -14.73 40.12
CA ASP A 5 12.47 -16.01 40.07
C ASP A 5 13.07 -16.26 38.67
N LEU A 6 12.36 -15.95 37.59
CA LEU A 6 12.89 -15.99 36.22
C LEU A 6 14.13 -15.09 36.06
N PHE A 7 14.02 -13.80 36.41
CA PHE A 7 15.13 -12.84 36.30
C PHE A 7 16.33 -13.24 37.18
N TYR A 8 16.08 -13.76 38.39
CA TYR A 8 17.13 -14.24 39.31
C TYR A 8 17.85 -15.50 38.80
N ARG A 9 17.13 -16.42 38.14
CA ARG A 9 17.75 -17.60 37.50
C ARG A 9 18.55 -17.18 36.27
N SER A 10 18.00 -16.34 35.41
CA SER A 10 18.68 -15.87 34.19
C SER A 10 19.95 -15.07 34.49
N SER A 11 19.92 -14.17 35.49
CA SER A 11 21.11 -13.39 35.89
C SER A 11 22.23 -14.24 36.49
N ASN A 12 21.97 -15.50 36.86
CA ASN A 12 22.96 -16.44 37.37
C ASN A 12 23.56 -17.39 36.31
N LEU A 13 23.05 -17.38 35.07
CA LEU A 13 23.65 -18.15 33.98
C LEU A 13 24.99 -17.54 33.54
N GLN A 14 26.02 -18.39 33.40
CA GLN A 14 27.39 -18.02 32.99
C GLN A 14 27.43 -17.21 31.69
N TYR A 15 26.56 -17.54 30.72
CA TYR A 15 26.46 -16.86 29.43
C TYR A 15 26.09 -15.38 29.59
N PHE A 16 25.00 -15.08 30.30
CA PHE A 16 24.55 -13.71 30.50
C PHE A 16 25.51 -12.90 31.37
N LYS A 17 26.09 -13.49 32.44
CA LYS A 17 27.08 -12.84 33.31
C LYS A 17 28.32 -12.24 32.61
N ARG A 18 28.58 -12.59 31.34
CA ARG A 18 29.69 -12.04 30.55
C ARG A 18 29.27 -11.13 29.38
N LEU A 19 28.03 -11.23 28.89
CA LEU A 19 27.56 -10.42 27.74
C LEU A 19 26.58 -9.32 28.14
N ILE A 20 25.71 -9.53 29.14
CA ILE A 20 24.70 -8.54 29.57
C ILE A 20 24.42 -8.62 31.06
N GLN A 21 24.53 -7.49 31.76
CA GLN A 21 24.14 -7.42 33.16
C GLN A 21 22.62 -7.33 33.26
N ILE A 22 21.97 -8.49 33.47
CA ILE A 22 20.53 -8.58 33.71
C ILE A 22 20.21 -7.86 35.04
N PRO A 23 19.46 -6.75 35.02
CA PRO A 23 19.18 -5.97 36.22
C PRO A 23 18.23 -6.70 37.17
N GLN A 24 18.37 -6.44 38.48
CA GLN A 24 17.45 -7.00 39.47
C GLN A 24 16.14 -6.21 39.51
N LEU A 25 15.01 -6.91 39.56
CA LEU A 25 13.70 -6.29 39.74
C LEU A 25 13.57 -5.72 41.16
N PRO A 26 13.03 -4.50 41.34
CA PRO A 26 12.74 -3.91 42.65
C PRO A 26 11.98 -4.84 43.59
N GLU A 27 12.12 -4.62 44.90
CA GLU A 27 11.50 -5.45 45.93
C GLU A 27 9.96 -5.45 45.84
N ASN A 28 9.39 -4.26 45.61
CA ASN A 28 7.96 -4.01 45.47
C ASN A 28 7.63 -3.66 44.02
N PRO A 29 6.47 -4.11 43.49
CA PRO A 29 6.00 -3.67 42.18
C PRO A 29 5.62 -2.17 42.19
N PRO A 30 5.66 -1.48 41.03
CA PRO A 30 5.18 -0.11 40.92
C PRO A 30 3.73 0.03 41.40
N ASN A 31 3.47 1.03 42.24
CA ASN A 31 2.13 1.25 42.79
C ASN A 31 1.27 2.09 41.84
N PHE A 32 0.58 1.41 40.91
CA PHE A 32 -0.32 2.02 39.93
C PHE A 32 -1.48 2.85 40.54
N LEU A 33 -1.74 2.76 41.84
CA LEU A 33 -2.74 3.61 42.53
C LEU A 33 -2.22 5.01 42.86
N ARG A 34 -0.90 5.25 42.75
CA ARG A 34 -0.26 6.54 43.02
C ARG A 34 0.45 7.06 41.78
N ALA A 35 -0.11 8.07 41.11
CA ALA A 35 0.47 8.64 39.89
C ALA A 35 1.92 9.13 40.08
N SER A 36 2.27 9.67 41.25
CA SER A 36 3.65 10.05 41.59
C SER A 36 4.61 8.88 41.83
N ALA A 37 4.12 7.66 42.05
CA ALA A 37 4.95 6.46 42.11
C ALA A 37 5.35 5.94 40.71
N LEU A 38 4.65 6.36 39.65
CA LEU A 38 5.06 6.08 38.27
C LEU A 38 6.33 6.88 37.90
N SER A 39 6.48 8.09 38.45
CA SER A 39 7.72 8.89 38.34
C SER A 39 8.83 8.47 39.31
N GLU A 40 8.52 7.69 40.35
CA GLU A 40 9.53 7.06 41.24
C GLU A 40 10.01 5.70 40.69
N HIS A 41 9.28 5.10 39.75
CA HIS A 41 9.62 3.78 39.21
C HIS A 41 10.68 3.86 38.09
N ILE A 42 11.94 3.77 38.50
CA ILE A 42 13.07 3.63 37.57
C ILE A 42 12.94 2.31 36.80
N SER A 43 12.83 2.39 35.48
CA SER A 43 12.82 1.22 34.60
C SER A 43 14.20 0.55 34.62
N PRO A 44 14.28 -0.77 34.87
CA PRO A 44 15.57 -1.46 34.96
C PRO A 44 16.20 -1.64 33.58
N VAL A 45 17.16 -0.77 33.24
CA VAL A 45 17.90 -0.79 31.97
C VAL A 45 18.90 -1.97 31.96
N VAL A 46 18.99 -2.68 30.83
CA VAL A 46 20.01 -3.72 30.61
C VAL A 46 21.32 -3.03 30.23
N VAL A 47 22.38 -3.25 31.01
CA VAL A 47 23.72 -2.75 30.70
C VAL A 47 24.48 -3.82 29.92
N ILE A 48 24.92 -3.49 28.71
CA ILE A 48 25.91 -4.25 27.95
C ILE A 48 27.29 -3.74 28.42
N PRO A 49 28.16 -4.58 28.99
CA PRO A 49 29.54 -4.19 29.27
C PRO A 49 30.25 -3.88 27.95
N ALA A 50 30.91 -2.72 27.83
CA ALA A 50 31.74 -2.42 26.68
C ALA A 50 32.89 -3.45 26.58
N GLU A 51 33.22 -3.88 25.36
CA GLU A 51 34.31 -4.83 25.15
C GLU A 51 35.64 -4.24 25.61
N ALA A 52 36.38 -5.00 26.42
CA ALA A 52 37.66 -4.55 26.96
C ALA A 52 38.74 -4.56 25.87
N SER A 53 38.94 -3.39 25.25
CA SER A 53 40.14 -3.10 24.45
C SER A 53 41.40 -3.04 25.34
N SER A 54 42.55 -3.24 24.71
CA SER A 54 43.82 -3.58 25.37
C SER A 54 44.40 -2.49 26.28
N PRO A 55 45.12 -2.88 27.36
CA PRO A 55 45.88 -1.93 28.17
C PRO A 55 47.15 -1.47 27.47
N ASP A 56 47.35 -0.16 27.36
CA ASP A 56 48.67 0.50 27.37
C ASP A 56 48.49 2.04 27.49
N SER A 57 49.51 2.73 28.01
CA SER A 57 49.64 4.20 28.22
C SER A 57 49.24 4.82 29.58
N GLU A 58 50.18 4.76 30.53
CA GLU A 58 50.58 5.92 31.35
C GLU A 58 51.33 6.97 30.46
N PRO A 59 51.70 8.20 30.91
CA PRO A 59 51.61 8.84 32.24
C PRO A 59 50.62 10.06 32.20
N ILE A 60 50.65 11.18 32.97
CA ILE A 60 51.64 11.89 33.81
C ILE A 60 50.94 12.59 35.00
N THR A 61 51.70 12.90 36.05
CA THR A 61 51.34 13.65 37.27
C THR A 61 51.25 15.17 37.10
N ASP A 62 50.34 15.80 37.86
CA ASP A 62 50.56 17.04 38.65
C ASP A 62 49.55 17.00 39.82
N LEU A 63 49.86 17.18 41.12
CA LEU A 63 50.83 18.00 41.87
C LEU A 63 50.47 19.49 42.03
N VAL A 64 49.43 19.76 42.83
CA VAL A 64 49.45 20.88 43.81
C VAL A 64 48.85 20.42 45.13
N GLU A 65 49.68 20.37 46.18
CA GLU A 65 49.24 20.31 47.58
C GLU A 65 48.99 21.74 48.09
N MET A 66 48.09 21.93 49.06
CA MET A 66 48.14 23.13 49.90
C MET A 66 47.73 22.79 51.33
N ASP A 67 48.56 23.23 52.28
CA ASP A 67 48.63 22.70 53.63
C ASP A 67 47.75 23.44 54.65
N THR A 68 47.62 22.82 55.80
CA THR A 68 46.97 23.28 57.02
C THR A 68 47.56 24.56 57.62
N ALA A 69 46.71 25.39 58.22
CA ALA A 69 47.11 26.34 59.25
C ALA A 69 45.93 26.60 60.22
N THR A 70 46.18 26.45 61.52
CA THR A 70 45.24 26.79 62.59
C THR A 70 45.39 28.26 63.02
N GLN A 71 44.28 28.87 63.47
CA GLN A 71 44.31 29.71 64.67
C GLN A 71 42.93 29.89 65.30
N SER A 72 42.90 29.93 66.62
CA SER A 72 41.75 30.35 67.45
C SER A 72 41.72 31.86 67.61
N LEU A 73 40.68 32.43 68.26
CA LEU A 73 40.74 33.60 69.17
C LEU A 73 39.34 34.00 69.68
N PHE A 74 39.10 33.84 70.99
CA PHE A 74 38.01 34.45 71.80
C PHE A 74 36.53 34.13 71.44
N ASP A 75 35.54 34.30 72.34
CA ASP A 75 35.57 34.90 73.69
C ASP A 75 34.71 34.10 74.70
N ASN A 76 35.23 33.86 75.91
CA ASN A 76 34.50 33.18 77.00
C ASN A 76 33.99 34.22 78.00
N LYS A 77 32.69 34.58 77.93
CA LYS A 77 32.05 35.50 78.90
C LYS A 77 30.61 35.10 79.22
N PHE A 78 30.43 34.16 80.17
CA PHE A 78 29.13 33.97 80.84
C PHE A 78 29.23 33.43 82.28
N ASP A 79 30.23 32.59 82.59
CA ASP A 79 30.28 31.85 83.87
C ASP A 79 30.60 32.69 85.13
N ASP A 80 31.01 33.96 84.97
CA ASP A 80 31.48 34.82 86.08
C ASP A 80 30.35 35.49 86.90
N ILE A 81 29.09 35.07 86.70
CA ILE A 81 27.90 35.74 87.27
C ILE A 81 27.25 34.95 88.44
N PHE A 82 27.45 33.64 88.57
CA PHE A 82 26.89 32.85 89.68
C PHE A 82 27.99 32.10 90.45
N GLY A 83 28.48 32.79 91.49
CA GLY A 83 29.66 32.42 92.27
C GLY A 83 29.66 31.03 92.88
N SER A 84 30.87 30.46 92.93
CA SER A 84 31.18 29.24 93.68
C SER A 84 31.37 29.53 95.18
N SER A 85 31.24 28.48 95.99
CA SER A 85 31.51 28.46 97.44
C SER A 85 30.58 29.27 98.35
N PHE A 86 29.52 28.62 98.85
CA PHE A 86 29.36 28.50 100.31
C PHE A 86 28.73 27.15 100.68
N SER A 87 28.92 26.75 101.94
CA SER A 87 28.57 25.42 102.47
C SER A 87 27.16 25.35 103.07
N SER A 88 26.75 24.11 103.40
CA SER A 88 25.60 23.72 104.25
C SER A 88 24.19 24.08 103.76
N ASP A 89 23.54 23.11 103.12
CA ASP A 89 22.07 22.97 103.07
C ASP A 89 21.72 21.48 103.38
N PRO A 90 20.83 21.15 104.34
CA PRO A 90 20.64 19.76 104.81
C PRO A 90 19.90 18.79 103.87
N PHE A 91 19.39 19.22 102.70
CA PHE A 91 18.51 18.40 101.85
C PHE A 91 19.11 17.99 100.48
N ASN A 92 20.26 17.31 100.51
CA ASN A 92 20.79 16.64 99.32
C ASN A 92 20.02 15.32 99.02
N PHE A 93 19.08 15.36 98.09
CA PHE A 93 18.30 14.19 97.66
C PHE A 93 18.98 13.31 96.59
N ASN A 94 20.20 13.64 96.15
CA ASN A 94 20.82 13.05 94.95
C ASN A 94 21.52 11.69 95.17
N SER A 95 21.25 11.00 96.29
CA SER A 95 21.85 9.70 96.65
C SER A 95 21.04 8.49 96.16
N GLN A 96 20.05 8.68 95.28
CA GLN A 96 19.22 7.61 94.69
C GLN A 96 19.49 7.37 93.20
N ASN A 97 20.77 7.36 92.80
CA ASN A 97 21.21 6.59 91.63
C ASN A 97 22.68 6.18 91.78
N GLY A 98 22.93 4.88 91.92
CA GLY A 98 24.25 4.31 92.22
C GLY A 98 25.16 4.23 91.01
N MET A 99 25.78 5.36 90.63
CA MET A 99 26.73 5.46 89.52
C MET A 99 27.86 6.41 89.92
N ASN A 100 29.09 5.91 90.01
CA ASN A 100 30.22 6.65 90.56
C ASN A 100 30.68 7.75 89.59
N LYS A 101 31.56 8.63 90.06
CA LYS A 101 32.11 9.68 89.20
C LYS A 101 32.84 9.08 87.99
N ASP A 102 33.71 8.11 88.24
CA ASP A 102 34.53 7.45 87.21
C ASP A 102 33.68 6.73 86.15
N ASP A 103 32.48 6.25 86.52
CA ASP A 103 31.52 5.64 85.59
C ASP A 103 30.88 6.69 84.65
N LYS A 104 30.69 7.93 85.14
CA LYS A 104 30.17 9.06 84.37
C LYS A 104 31.26 9.64 83.47
N ASP A 105 32.48 9.81 83.99
CA ASP A 105 33.61 10.32 83.22
C ASP A 105 33.95 9.36 82.06
N ARG A 106 33.88 8.02 82.27
CA ARG A 106 33.96 7.01 81.18
C ARG A 106 32.84 7.07 80.17
N LEU A 107 31.58 7.25 80.60
CA LEU A 107 30.45 7.38 79.68
C LEU A 107 30.58 8.66 78.84
N ILE A 108 31.13 9.73 79.40
CA ILE A 108 31.44 10.98 78.69
C ILE A 108 32.53 10.75 77.63
N GLU A 109 33.63 10.05 77.95
CA GLU A 109 34.65 9.67 76.97
C GLU A 109 34.07 8.80 75.83
N GLN A 110 33.25 7.81 76.16
CA GLN A 110 32.57 6.96 75.16
C GLN A 110 31.67 7.80 74.23
N LEU A 111 30.80 8.66 74.80
CA LEU A 111 29.90 9.51 74.02
C LEU A 111 30.66 10.53 73.16
N TYR A 112 31.79 11.06 73.62
CA TYR A 112 32.64 11.89 72.77
C TYR A 112 33.24 11.10 71.60
N GLY A 113 33.68 9.86 71.83
CA GLY A 113 34.15 8.94 70.79
C GLY A 113 33.08 8.63 69.73
N GLU A 114 31.87 8.30 70.18
CA GLU A 114 30.70 8.08 69.31
C GLU A 114 30.34 9.35 68.50
N ILE A 115 30.37 10.53 69.14
CA ILE A 115 30.15 11.83 68.47
C ILE A 115 31.24 12.13 67.43
N THR A 116 32.50 11.74 67.65
CA THR A 116 33.55 11.88 66.62
C THR A 116 33.35 10.91 65.45
N ALA A 117 33.07 9.64 65.71
CA ALA A 117 32.81 8.66 64.66
C ALA A 117 31.61 9.05 63.78
N LEU A 118 30.50 9.45 64.39
CA LEU A 118 29.30 9.90 63.67
C LEU A 118 29.54 11.17 62.84
N LYS A 119 30.50 12.03 63.21
CA LYS A 119 30.90 13.18 62.39
C LYS A 119 31.71 12.75 61.17
N GLU A 120 32.64 11.81 61.34
CA GLU A 120 33.43 11.26 60.23
C GLU A 120 32.55 10.50 59.24
N GLU A 121 31.61 9.68 59.71
CA GLU A 121 30.59 9.03 58.88
C GLU A 121 29.74 10.05 58.09
N LEU A 122 29.35 11.16 58.74
CA LEU A 122 28.52 12.21 58.11
C LEU A 122 29.29 13.00 57.04
N GLU A 123 30.58 13.31 57.25
CA GLU A 123 31.42 13.92 56.20
C GLU A 123 31.74 12.93 55.06
N ASN A 124 31.96 11.64 55.36
CA ASN A 124 32.11 10.61 54.34
C ASN A 124 30.83 10.48 53.48
N PHE A 125 29.65 10.47 54.10
CA PHE A 125 28.37 10.44 53.39
C PHE A 125 28.15 11.69 52.52
N LYS A 126 28.53 12.89 53.00
CA LYS A 126 28.54 14.12 52.19
C LYS A 126 29.48 13.99 50.99
N ALA A 127 30.69 13.46 51.18
CA ALA A 127 31.67 13.27 50.11
C ALA A 127 31.23 12.23 49.08
N GLU A 128 30.46 11.22 49.46
CA GLU A 128 29.79 10.28 48.55
C GLU A 128 28.63 10.93 47.80
N SER A 129 27.77 11.65 48.50
CA SER A 129 26.65 12.41 47.90
C SER A 129 27.14 13.44 46.88
N ALA A 130 28.23 14.18 47.19
CA ALA A 130 28.85 15.13 46.28
C ALA A 130 29.44 14.46 45.03
N ARG A 131 30.14 13.33 45.18
CA ARG A 131 30.65 12.54 44.04
C ARG A 131 29.51 12.04 43.15
N GLY A 132 28.43 11.51 43.74
CA GLY A 132 27.23 11.11 43.01
C GLY A 132 26.57 12.27 42.25
N ALA A 133 26.46 13.45 42.88
CA ALA A 133 25.91 14.65 42.24
C ALA A 133 26.76 15.16 41.05
N VAL A 134 28.08 15.01 41.10
CA VAL A 134 28.97 15.30 39.97
C VAL A 134 28.79 14.27 38.85
N GLN A 135 28.75 12.98 39.18
CA GLN A 135 28.56 11.90 38.18
C GLN A 135 27.20 12.02 37.46
N LEU A 136 26.12 12.30 38.19
CA LEU A 136 24.80 12.53 37.62
C LEU A 136 24.77 13.77 36.71
N ARG A 137 25.50 14.83 37.05
CA ARG A 137 25.64 16.03 36.21
C ARG A 137 26.42 15.75 34.92
N GLY A 138 27.47 14.93 35.00
CA GLY A 138 28.19 14.42 33.83
C GLY A 138 27.26 13.67 32.88
N ARG A 139 26.54 12.66 33.39
CA ARG A 139 25.61 11.87 32.56
C ARG A 139 24.44 12.68 32.02
N ALA A 140 23.98 13.71 32.73
CA ALA A 140 22.99 14.66 32.20
C ALA A 140 23.55 15.45 31.00
N SER A 141 24.79 15.95 31.07
CA SER A 141 25.45 16.65 29.96
C SER A 141 25.71 15.74 28.76
N GLU A 142 26.02 14.46 28.97
CA GLU A 142 26.13 13.46 27.90
C GLU A 142 24.78 13.23 27.22
N LEU A 143 23.71 13.02 27.99
CA LEU A 143 22.35 12.84 27.48
C LEU A 143 21.84 14.08 26.72
N GLU A 144 22.21 15.30 27.14
CA GLU A 144 21.90 16.54 26.42
C GLU A 144 22.63 16.62 25.06
N ALA A 145 23.87 16.12 24.98
CA ALA A 145 24.62 16.02 23.73
C ALA A 145 24.06 14.94 22.79
N GLU A 146 23.78 13.73 23.31
CA GLU A 146 23.09 12.65 22.58
C GLU A 146 21.75 13.15 22.00
N LEU A 147 20.97 13.88 22.81
CA LEU A 147 19.69 14.47 22.39
C LEU A 147 19.85 15.56 21.31
N ALA A 148 20.95 16.31 21.32
CA ALA A 148 21.27 17.30 20.28
C ALA A 148 21.65 16.62 18.96
N GLU A 149 22.46 15.56 19.01
CA GLU A 149 22.83 14.76 17.84
C GLU A 149 21.59 14.09 17.20
N GLN A 150 20.71 13.48 18.00
CA GLN A 150 19.47 12.88 17.51
C GLN A 150 18.53 13.91 16.86
N ARG A 151 18.54 15.17 17.32
CA ARG A 151 17.81 16.27 16.65
C ARG A 151 18.42 16.64 15.30
N HIS A 152 19.75 16.67 15.20
CA HIS A 152 20.45 16.93 13.93
C HIS A 152 20.20 15.82 12.91
N LEU A 153 20.38 14.55 13.30
CA LEU A 153 20.09 13.39 12.45
C LEU A 153 18.65 13.37 11.94
N LYS A 154 17.69 13.74 12.81
CA LYS A 154 16.29 13.90 12.41
C LYS A 154 16.10 15.01 11.36
N GLN A 155 16.73 16.18 11.55
CA GLN A 155 16.65 17.28 10.58
C GLN A 155 17.27 16.90 9.22
N GLN A 156 18.40 16.20 9.23
CA GLN A 156 19.01 15.67 8.01
C GLN A 156 18.06 14.71 7.28
N ALA A 157 17.51 13.70 7.97
CA ALA A 157 16.56 12.74 7.40
C ALA A 157 15.27 13.42 6.88
N GLN A 158 14.84 14.53 7.48
CA GLN A 158 13.72 15.34 6.97
C GLN A 158 14.09 16.05 5.65
N GLY A 159 15.29 16.64 5.55
CA GLY A 159 15.80 17.25 4.32
C GLY A 159 15.98 16.24 3.18
N GLU A 160 16.55 15.07 3.47
CA GLU A 160 16.65 13.95 2.51
C GLU A 160 15.26 13.49 2.04
N SER A 161 14.30 13.39 2.97
CA SER A 161 12.90 13.06 2.64
C SER A 161 12.18 14.13 1.83
N GLU A 162 12.61 15.39 1.88
CA GLU A 162 12.10 16.50 1.06
C GLU A 162 12.73 16.52 -0.33
N PHE A 163 14.04 16.28 -0.41
CA PHE A 163 14.76 16.10 -1.68
C PHE A 163 14.18 14.94 -2.51
N LEU A 164 14.01 13.75 -1.89
CA LEU A 164 13.42 12.59 -2.56
C LEU A 164 11.96 12.83 -3.00
N ARG A 165 11.21 13.70 -2.31
CA ARG A 165 9.87 14.11 -2.75
C ARG A 165 9.92 15.00 -3.99
N ALA A 166 10.85 15.95 -4.05
CA ALA A 166 11.04 16.79 -5.24
C ALA A 166 11.49 15.96 -6.46
N GLU A 167 12.43 15.03 -6.28
CA GLU A 167 12.89 14.12 -7.34
C GLU A 167 11.75 13.23 -7.87
N LEU A 168 10.88 12.71 -6.98
CA LEU A 168 9.68 11.97 -7.37
C LEU A 168 8.64 12.83 -8.11
N GLU A 169 8.55 14.14 -7.86
CA GLU A 169 7.68 15.05 -8.62
C GLU A 169 8.24 15.36 -10.01
N GLU A 170 9.55 15.56 -10.13
CA GLU A 170 10.22 15.73 -11.43
C GLU A 170 10.11 14.45 -12.29
N LEU A 171 10.33 13.26 -11.71
CA LEU A 171 10.13 11.99 -12.40
C LEU A 171 8.67 11.77 -12.85
N LYS A 172 7.67 12.17 -12.04
CA LYS A 172 6.25 12.14 -12.46
C LYS A 172 6.02 13.05 -13.67
N LYS A 173 6.56 14.27 -13.65
CA LYS A 173 6.45 15.22 -14.76
C LYS A 173 7.09 14.70 -16.05
N GLN A 174 8.28 14.11 -15.96
CA GLN A 174 8.93 13.42 -17.09
C GLN A 174 8.09 12.25 -17.61
N ARG A 175 7.45 11.48 -16.72
CA ARG A 175 6.52 10.40 -17.09
C ARG A 175 5.27 10.92 -17.81
N GLU A 176 4.71 12.06 -17.38
CA GLU A 176 3.60 12.69 -18.10
C GLU A 176 4.00 13.23 -19.48
N ASP A 177 5.18 13.85 -19.60
CA ASP A 177 5.64 14.42 -20.87
C ASP A 177 6.04 13.34 -21.89
N THR A 178 6.57 12.21 -21.42
CA THR A 178 6.75 11.00 -22.26
C THR A 178 5.43 10.36 -22.67
N GLU A 179 4.41 10.30 -21.80
CA GLU A 179 3.06 9.88 -22.21
C GLU A 179 2.45 10.84 -23.25
N LYS A 180 2.61 12.17 -23.10
CA LYS A 180 2.16 13.16 -24.09
C LYS A 180 2.85 12.95 -25.44
N ALA A 181 4.16 12.71 -25.43
CA ALA A 181 4.93 12.38 -26.64
C ALA A 181 4.43 11.09 -27.30
N GLN A 182 4.22 10.01 -26.54
CA GLN A 182 3.74 8.72 -27.06
C GLN A 182 2.33 8.82 -27.68
N ARG A 183 1.43 9.62 -27.08
CA ARG A 183 0.10 9.92 -27.64
C ARG A 183 0.20 10.70 -28.97
N SER A 184 1.15 11.63 -29.08
CA SER A 184 1.39 12.35 -30.35
C SER A 184 1.95 11.42 -31.45
N LEU A 185 2.82 10.48 -31.07
CA LEU A 185 3.45 9.55 -32.00
C LEU A 185 2.44 8.53 -32.55
N THR A 186 1.57 7.97 -31.72
CA THR A 186 0.50 7.07 -32.19
C THR A 186 -0.52 7.76 -33.09
N GLU A 187 -0.78 9.07 -32.92
CA GLU A 187 -1.61 9.81 -33.88
C GLU A 187 -0.87 10.04 -35.22
N ILE A 188 0.44 10.28 -35.19
CA ILE A 188 1.27 10.38 -36.40
C ILE A 188 1.28 9.04 -37.15
N GLU A 189 1.45 7.91 -36.45
CA GLU A 189 1.35 6.55 -37.03
C GLU A 189 -0.02 6.32 -37.67
N ARG A 190 -1.11 6.67 -36.99
CA ARG A 190 -2.48 6.55 -37.52
C ARG A 190 -2.69 7.39 -38.78
N ARG A 191 -2.10 8.59 -38.82
CA ARG A 191 -2.10 9.47 -40.02
C ARG A 191 -1.25 8.89 -41.15
N ALA A 192 -0.11 8.26 -40.83
CA ALA A 192 0.75 7.59 -41.81
C ALA A 192 0.04 6.38 -42.46
N GLN A 193 -0.52 5.47 -41.65
CA GLN A 193 -1.32 4.33 -42.13
C GLN A 193 -2.50 4.78 -43.02
N ALA A 194 -3.21 5.84 -42.62
CA ALA A 194 -4.30 6.40 -43.42
C ALA A 194 -3.83 6.98 -44.76
N ASN A 195 -2.58 7.45 -44.86
CA ASN A 195 -1.96 7.89 -46.12
C ASN A 195 -1.47 6.70 -46.95
N GLU A 196 -0.87 5.69 -46.34
CA GLU A 196 -0.46 4.44 -47.01
C GLU A 196 -1.66 3.75 -47.68
N GLN A 197 -2.80 3.63 -46.97
CA GLN A 197 -4.05 3.12 -47.55
C GLN A 197 -4.55 3.95 -48.75
N ARG A 198 -4.30 5.27 -48.78
CA ARG A 198 -4.62 6.11 -49.94
C ARG A 198 -3.66 5.85 -51.11
N TYR A 199 -2.36 5.70 -50.84
CA TYR A 199 -1.36 5.34 -51.86
C TYR A 199 -1.62 3.95 -52.45
N SER A 200 -1.99 2.95 -51.65
CA SER A 200 -2.35 1.62 -52.15
C SER A 200 -3.59 1.66 -53.05
N LYS A 201 -4.65 2.37 -52.65
CA LYS A 201 -5.84 2.58 -53.51
C LYS A 201 -5.53 3.36 -54.79
N LEU A 202 -4.62 4.34 -54.74
CA LEU A 202 -4.16 5.05 -55.93
C LEU A 202 -3.33 4.15 -56.86
N LYS A 203 -2.49 3.27 -56.29
CA LYS A 203 -1.70 2.27 -57.03
C LYS A 203 -2.60 1.23 -57.68
N GLU A 204 -3.65 0.76 -57.00
CA GLU A 204 -4.70 -0.09 -57.58
C GLU A 204 -5.35 0.60 -58.79
N LYS A 205 -5.81 1.85 -58.65
CA LYS A 205 -6.44 2.59 -59.77
C LYS A 205 -5.48 2.93 -60.91
N TYR A 206 -4.19 3.15 -60.62
CA TYR A 206 -3.17 3.28 -61.66
C TYR A 206 -2.94 1.95 -62.39
N SER A 207 -2.90 0.82 -61.67
CA SER A 207 -2.77 -0.52 -62.26
C SER A 207 -4.00 -0.90 -63.09
N GLU A 208 -5.21 -0.60 -62.64
CA GLU A 208 -6.44 -0.73 -63.44
C GLU A 208 -6.35 0.09 -64.73
N LEU A 209 -5.89 1.34 -64.67
CA LEU A 209 -5.79 2.21 -65.83
C LEU A 209 -4.76 1.70 -66.85
N VAL A 210 -3.59 1.25 -66.39
CA VAL A 210 -2.54 0.64 -67.23
C VAL A 210 -3.04 -0.65 -67.88
N GLN A 211 -3.73 -1.51 -67.13
CA GLN A 211 -4.31 -2.74 -67.66
C GLN A 211 -5.38 -2.44 -68.72
N ASN A 212 -6.32 -1.52 -68.45
CA ASN A 212 -7.33 -1.09 -69.42
C ASN A 212 -6.69 -0.50 -70.69
N HIS A 213 -5.59 0.27 -70.57
CA HIS A 213 -4.85 0.77 -71.72
C HIS A 213 -4.21 -0.36 -72.55
N ALA A 214 -3.61 -1.36 -71.91
CA ALA A 214 -3.06 -2.53 -72.58
C ALA A 214 -4.14 -3.42 -73.25
N ASP A 215 -5.32 -3.55 -72.63
CA ASP A 215 -6.48 -4.23 -73.22
C ASP A 215 -7.06 -3.47 -74.42
N LEU A 216 -7.08 -2.12 -74.37
CA LEU A 216 -7.47 -1.28 -75.51
C LEU A 216 -6.48 -1.36 -76.66
N LEU A 217 -5.16 -1.39 -76.39
CA LEU A 217 -4.13 -1.59 -77.41
C LEU A 217 -4.28 -2.98 -78.08
N ARG A 218 -4.50 -4.05 -77.31
CA ARG A 218 -4.78 -5.39 -77.87
C ARG A 218 -6.04 -5.41 -78.73
N LYS A 219 -7.12 -4.75 -78.31
CA LYS A 219 -8.35 -4.60 -79.12
C LYS A 219 -8.11 -3.80 -80.40
N ASN A 220 -7.32 -2.73 -80.36
CA ASN A 220 -6.99 -1.91 -81.52
C ASN A 220 -6.16 -2.70 -82.56
N ALA A 221 -5.19 -3.50 -82.10
CA ALA A 221 -4.40 -4.39 -82.95
C ALA A 221 -5.26 -5.47 -83.62
N GLU A 222 -6.18 -6.11 -82.89
CA GLU A 222 -7.08 -7.12 -83.45
C GLU A 222 -8.10 -6.51 -84.43
N VAL A 223 -8.65 -5.33 -84.16
CA VAL A 223 -9.48 -4.59 -85.13
C VAL A 223 -8.67 -4.23 -86.40
N THR A 224 -7.42 -3.79 -86.24
CA THR A 224 -6.53 -3.49 -87.38
C THR A 224 -6.28 -4.75 -88.23
N LYS A 225 -6.05 -5.89 -87.59
CA LYS A 225 -5.91 -7.19 -88.25
C LYS A 225 -7.18 -7.61 -88.99
N GLN A 226 -8.36 -7.45 -88.39
CA GLN A 226 -9.65 -7.71 -89.05
C GLN A 226 -9.86 -6.79 -90.27
N VAL A 227 -9.47 -5.51 -90.19
CA VAL A 227 -9.47 -4.59 -91.34
C VAL A 227 -8.52 -5.04 -92.44
N THR A 228 -7.33 -5.59 -92.12
CA THR A 228 -6.44 -6.14 -93.15
C THR A 228 -7.00 -7.39 -93.82
N VAL A 229 -7.65 -8.30 -93.07
CA VAL A 229 -8.31 -9.49 -93.63
C VAL A 229 -9.50 -9.09 -94.52
N ALA A 230 -10.31 -8.13 -94.10
CA ALA A 230 -11.42 -7.61 -94.91
C ALA A 230 -10.94 -6.96 -96.23
N ARG A 231 -9.82 -6.22 -96.20
CA ARG A 231 -9.20 -5.67 -97.42
C ARG A 231 -8.64 -6.76 -98.34
N GLN A 232 -8.07 -7.83 -97.78
CA GLN A 232 -7.58 -8.96 -98.57
C GLN A 232 -8.73 -9.66 -99.29
N ALA A 233 -9.81 -9.99 -98.57
CA ALA A 233 -11.01 -10.58 -99.15
C ALA A 233 -11.69 -9.69 -100.20
N GLN A 234 -11.69 -8.35 -100.03
CA GLN A 234 -12.12 -7.43 -101.07
C GLN A 234 -11.26 -7.56 -102.33
N GLY A 235 -9.93 -7.63 -102.18
CA GLY A 235 -8.99 -7.83 -103.28
C GLY A 235 -9.05 -9.23 -103.93
N ASP A 236 -9.61 -10.23 -103.25
CA ASP A 236 -9.98 -11.53 -103.83
C ASP A 236 -11.23 -11.39 -104.71
N VAL A 237 -12.30 -10.77 -104.20
CA VAL A 237 -13.55 -10.51 -104.95
C VAL A 237 -13.31 -9.61 -106.18
N GLU A 238 -12.43 -8.62 -106.09
CA GLU A 238 -12.04 -7.77 -107.22
C GLU A 238 -11.27 -8.55 -108.31
N ARG A 239 -10.54 -9.61 -107.95
CA ARG A 239 -9.92 -10.54 -108.91
C ARG A 239 -10.95 -11.47 -109.55
N GLU A 240 -11.81 -12.11 -108.75
CA GLU A 240 -12.89 -12.97 -109.27
C GLU A 240 -13.80 -12.20 -110.24
N LYS A 241 -14.17 -10.96 -109.89
CA LYS A 241 -14.92 -10.05 -110.77
C LYS A 241 -14.21 -9.83 -112.10
N LYS A 242 -12.90 -9.58 -112.09
CA LYS A 242 -12.11 -9.34 -113.31
C LYS A 242 -12.01 -10.60 -114.17
N GLU A 243 -11.82 -11.78 -113.57
CA GLU A 243 -11.82 -13.05 -114.30
C GLU A 243 -13.18 -13.35 -114.94
N LEU A 244 -14.28 -12.94 -114.27
CA LEU A 244 -15.63 -12.98 -114.82
C LEU A 244 -15.79 -12.02 -116.01
N GLU A 245 -15.30 -10.78 -115.91
CA GLU A 245 -15.31 -9.79 -117.00
C GLU A 245 -14.48 -10.28 -118.21
N ASP A 246 -13.28 -10.81 -117.99
CA ASP A 246 -12.44 -11.42 -119.02
C ASP A 246 -13.12 -12.67 -119.64
N SER A 247 -13.96 -13.40 -118.91
CA SER A 247 -14.74 -14.53 -119.45
C SER A 247 -15.90 -14.07 -120.34
N PHE A 248 -16.59 -13.00 -119.94
CA PHE A 248 -17.68 -12.38 -120.71
C PHE A 248 -17.17 -11.79 -122.03
N GLN A 249 -16.01 -11.12 -121.98
CA GLN A 249 -15.32 -10.58 -123.15
C GLN A 249 -15.06 -11.66 -124.21
N ARG A 250 -14.54 -12.83 -123.80
CA ARG A 250 -14.27 -13.98 -124.68
C ARG A 250 -15.53 -14.54 -125.34
N VAL A 251 -16.65 -14.61 -124.61
CA VAL A 251 -17.95 -15.04 -125.18
C VAL A 251 -18.50 -14.01 -126.17
N SER A 252 -18.34 -12.71 -125.88
CA SER A 252 -18.74 -11.62 -126.79
C SER A 252 -17.97 -11.67 -128.12
N GLU A 253 -16.65 -11.83 -128.09
CA GLU A 253 -15.84 -11.99 -129.30
C GLU A 253 -16.24 -13.23 -130.12
N GLN A 254 -16.57 -14.34 -129.45
CA GLN A 254 -16.98 -15.58 -130.13
C GLN A 254 -18.35 -15.46 -130.81
N ALA A 255 -19.24 -14.60 -130.28
CA ALA A 255 -20.49 -14.24 -130.96
C ALA A 255 -20.23 -13.32 -132.16
N GLN A 256 -19.34 -12.33 -132.02
CA GLN A 256 -19.08 -11.33 -133.05
C GLN A 256 -18.37 -11.90 -134.29
N ARG A 257 -17.38 -12.79 -134.12
CA ARG A 257 -16.66 -13.42 -135.26
C ARG A 257 -17.60 -14.18 -136.21
N LYS A 258 -18.63 -14.86 -135.68
CA LYS A 258 -19.65 -15.57 -136.47
C LYS A 258 -20.54 -14.66 -137.33
N SER A 259 -20.59 -13.36 -137.05
CA SER A 259 -21.38 -12.40 -137.82
C SER A 259 -20.62 -11.79 -139.01
N GLN A 260 -19.30 -12.00 -139.10
CA GLN A 260 -18.45 -11.25 -140.03
C GLN A 260 -17.95 -12.12 -141.20
N GLU A 261 -17.67 -13.41 -140.97
CA GLU A 261 -17.17 -14.34 -142.00
C GLU A 261 -18.20 -14.69 -143.09
N GLN A 262 -19.49 -14.38 -142.91
CA GLN A 262 -20.51 -14.52 -143.97
C GLN A 262 -20.44 -13.40 -145.04
N ALA A 263 -19.59 -12.37 -144.87
CA ALA A 263 -19.51 -11.23 -145.78
C ALA A 263 -18.36 -11.28 -146.80
N GLU A 264 -17.27 -12.03 -146.53
CA GLU A 264 -16.00 -11.87 -147.27
C GLU A 264 -15.67 -13.00 -148.27
N VAL A 265 -16.61 -13.92 -148.50
CA VAL A 265 -16.48 -15.05 -149.46
C VAL A 265 -16.46 -14.59 -150.94
N LEU A 266 -16.47 -13.27 -151.22
CA LEU A 266 -16.68 -12.70 -152.55
C LEU A 266 -15.65 -11.67 -153.08
N ASP A 267 -14.56 -11.34 -152.38
CA ASP A 267 -13.41 -10.64 -153.04
C ASP A 267 -12.25 -11.57 -153.42
N THR A 268 -12.55 -12.39 -154.40
CA THR A 268 -11.69 -12.80 -155.52
C THR A 268 -10.23 -13.25 -155.24
N LEU A 269 -10.02 -14.56 -155.40
CA LEU A 269 -9.43 -15.12 -156.64
C LEU A 269 -8.54 -14.16 -157.49
N LYS A 270 -7.47 -13.60 -156.90
CA LYS A 270 -6.50 -12.76 -157.61
C LYS A 270 -5.04 -13.09 -157.23
N ARG A 271 -4.62 -14.29 -157.68
CA ARG A 271 -3.27 -14.91 -157.67
C ARG A 271 -3.03 -15.79 -156.43
N GLU A 272 -3.22 -17.11 -156.55
CA GLU A 272 -2.29 -18.12 -157.11
C GLU A 272 -1.42 -18.72 -155.98
N LEU A 273 -1.30 -20.04 -155.77
CA LEU A 273 -1.20 -21.15 -156.74
C LEU A 273 0.03 -21.07 -157.67
N ALA A 274 1.05 -20.28 -157.29
CA ALA A 274 2.33 -20.17 -158.01
C ALA A 274 3.56 -20.64 -157.20
N ALA A 275 3.36 -21.20 -155.99
CA ALA A 275 4.44 -21.68 -155.12
C ALA A 275 4.03 -22.91 -154.28
N SER A 276 3.31 -23.86 -154.89
CA SER A 276 3.01 -25.17 -154.29
C SER A 276 3.75 -26.26 -155.05
N ARG A 277 4.40 -27.19 -154.32
CA ARG A 277 5.30 -28.26 -154.82
C ARG A 277 6.63 -27.69 -155.33
N GLN A 278 7.81 -28.30 -155.12
CA GLN A 278 8.24 -29.53 -154.43
C GLN A 278 9.51 -29.16 -153.60
N GLU A 279 10.06 -29.95 -152.68
CA GLU A 279 9.89 -31.38 -152.43
C GLU A 279 10.08 -31.67 -150.92
N LEU A 280 9.17 -32.47 -150.34
CA LEU A 280 9.47 -33.27 -149.15
C LEU A 280 9.78 -34.67 -149.68
N GLN A 281 10.78 -35.35 -149.08
CA GLN A 281 11.46 -36.57 -149.55
C GLN A 281 12.70 -36.31 -150.44
N VAL A 282 13.83 -37.03 -150.29
CA VAL A 282 14.11 -38.11 -149.31
C VAL A 282 15.56 -38.16 -148.82
N LEU A 283 15.73 -38.78 -147.65
CA LEU A 283 17.00 -39.16 -147.04
C LEU A 283 17.88 -40.02 -147.96
N GLN A 284 19.05 -39.52 -148.38
CA GLN A 284 20.28 -40.32 -148.43
C GLN A 284 21.52 -39.42 -148.53
N GLY A 285 22.09 -39.08 -147.37
CA GLY A 285 23.33 -38.32 -147.22
C GLY A 285 24.08 -38.70 -145.93
N THR A 286 23.93 -39.95 -145.50
CA THR A 286 24.43 -40.46 -144.22
C THR A 286 25.79 -41.15 -144.36
N LEU A 287 26.88 -40.38 -144.30
CA LEU A 287 28.16 -40.77 -143.70
C LEU A 287 29.02 -39.51 -143.52
N GLU A 288 29.78 -39.42 -142.42
CA GLU A 288 30.57 -38.25 -142.00
C GLU A 288 29.68 -37.02 -141.62
N SER A 289 29.88 -36.31 -140.50
CA SER A 289 30.99 -36.31 -139.53
C SER A 289 30.61 -36.96 -138.19
N SER A 290 31.33 -38.03 -137.83
CA SER A 290 31.17 -38.74 -136.55
C SER A 290 32.26 -38.33 -135.52
N MET A 291 32.50 -37.02 -135.36
CA MET A 291 33.61 -36.51 -134.52
C MET A 291 33.24 -35.44 -133.48
N GLN A 292 31.95 -35.12 -133.29
CA GLN A 292 31.54 -33.97 -132.45
C GLN A 292 30.67 -34.31 -131.22
N VAL A 293 30.60 -35.59 -130.82
CA VAL A 293 29.80 -36.04 -129.65
C VAL A 293 30.61 -36.05 -128.32
N GLY A 294 31.94 -36.16 -128.39
CA GLY A 294 32.78 -36.23 -127.19
C GLY A 294 32.81 -34.93 -126.36
N ALA A 295 32.75 -33.77 -127.02
CA ALA A 295 32.80 -32.47 -126.34
C ALA A 295 31.56 -32.22 -125.46
N GLU A 296 30.36 -32.49 -125.97
CA GLU A 296 29.09 -32.26 -125.25
C GLU A 296 28.87 -33.24 -124.10
N GLN A 297 29.42 -34.45 -124.19
CA GLN A 297 29.44 -35.39 -123.07
C GLN A 297 30.45 -34.95 -122.00
N SER A 298 31.64 -34.49 -122.40
CA SER A 298 32.65 -34.00 -121.45
C SER A 298 32.21 -32.74 -120.69
N THR A 299 31.48 -31.81 -121.33
CA THR A 299 30.96 -30.61 -120.64
C THR A 299 29.79 -30.94 -119.71
N ARG A 300 28.92 -31.90 -120.08
CA ARG A 300 27.87 -32.40 -119.17
C ARG A 300 28.42 -33.17 -117.98
N ILE A 301 29.47 -33.97 -118.16
CA ILE A 301 30.16 -34.63 -117.05
C ILE A 301 30.77 -33.57 -116.14
N ALA A 302 31.57 -32.64 -116.66
CA ALA A 302 32.16 -31.56 -115.85
C ALA A 302 31.11 -30.71 -115.10
N GLY A 303 29.95 -30.43 -115.72
CA GLY A 303 28.83 -29.75 -115.05
C GLY A 303 28.21 -30.56 -113.91
N LEU A 304 27.98 -31.86 -114.12
CA LEU A 304 27.46 -32.76 -113.08
C LEU A 304 28.50 -33.03 -111.97
N GLU A 305 29.79 -32.99 -112.27
CA GLU A 305 30.85 -33.03 -111.27
C GLU A 305 30.92 -31.74 -110.45
N GLN A 306 30.72 -30.57 -111.09
CA GLN A 306 30.62 -29.30 -110.37
C GLN A 306 29.34 -29.22 -109.50
N GLU A 307 28.20 -29.73 -109.98
CA GLU A 307 26.98 -29.86 -109.17
C GLU A 307 27.16 -30.84 -108.00
N ARG A 308 27.79 -32.00 -108.24
CA ARG A 308 28.18 -32.96 -107.18
C ARG A 308 29.05 -32.29 -106.12
N ASP A 309 30.05 -31.52 -106.51
CA ASP A 309 31.00 -30.92 -105.59
C ASP A 309 30.38 -29.74 -104.81
N HIS A 310 29.51 -28.95 -105.43
CA HIS A 310 28.68 -27.97 -104.71
C HIS A 310 27.68 -28.63 -103.75
N LEU A 311 27.04 -29.74 -104.13
CA LEU A 311 26.16 -30.50 -103.24
C LEU A 311 26.93 -31.18 -102.10
N SER A 312 28.17 -31.61 -102.32
CA SER A 312 29.07 -32.13 -101.27
C SER A 312 29.41 -31.03 -100.28
N GLN A 313 29.83 -29.85 -100.75
CA GLN A 313 30.13 -28.70 -99.90
C GLN A 313 28.90 -28.22 -99.11
N ALA A 314 27.71 -28.21 -99.72
CA ALA A 314 26.47 -27.88 -99.02
C ALA A 314 26.08 -28.94 -97.97
N ALA A 315 26.32 -30.23 -98.26
CA ALA A 315 26.09 -31.32 -97.31
C ALA A 315 27.11 -31.31 -96.15
N GLU A 316 28.36 -30.91 -96.40
CA GLU A 316 29.39 -30.68 -95.39
C GLU A 316 29.02 -29.48 -94.51
N GLN A 317 28.64 -28.33 -95.10
CA GLN A 317 28.19 -27.14 -94.36
C GLN A 317 26.95 -27.42 -93.51
N HIS A 318 25.91 -28.06 -94.05
CA HIS A 318 24.75 -28.49 -93.25
C HIS A 318 25.12 -29.57 -92.21
N GLY A 319 26.17 -30.36 -92.45
CA GLY A 319 26.73 -31.29 -91.48
C GLY A 319 27.37 -30.57 -90.28
N GLU A 320 28.13 -29.50 -90.54
CA GLU A 320 28.73 -28.62 -89.54
C GLU A 320 27.66 -27.82 -88.78
N GLU A 321 26.68 -27.22 -89.46
CA GLU A 321 25.52 -26.55 -88.84
C GLU A 321 24.73 -27.49 -87.93
N MET A 322 24.45 -28.71 -88.39
CA MET A 322 23.77 -29.73 -87.59
C MET A 322 24.64 -30.26 -86.45
N ALA A 323 25.97 -30.18 -86.53
CA ALA A 323 26.85 -30.46 -85.40
C ALA A 323 26.84 -29.31 -84.38
N ALA A 324 26.88 -28.06 -84.84
CA ALA A 324 26.80 -26.86 -83.99
C ALA A 324 25.46 -26.79 -83.25
N LEU A 325 24.33 -26.94 -83.94
CA LEU A 325 22.99 -26.95 -83.34
C LEU A 325 22.80 -28.12 -82.35
N ARG A 326 23.45 -29.27 -82.58
CA ARG A 326 23.48 -30.37 -81.60
C ARG A 326 24.32 -30.02 -80.37
N ALA A 327 25.45 -29.33 -80.54
CA ALA A 327 26.27 -28.85 -79.42
C ALA A 327 25.53 -27.79 -78.59
N GLU A 328 24.87 -26.82 -79.23
CA GLU A 328 24.03 -25.82 -78.55
C GLU A 328 22.85 -26.46 -77.82
N LEU A 329 22.13 -27.40 -78.44
CA LEU A 329 21.03 -28.13 -77.79
C LEU A 329 21.52 -29.00 -76.62
N GLN A 330 22.72 -29.56 -76.70
CA GLN A 330 23.32 -30.29 -75.57
C GLN A 330 23.73 -29.31 -74.46
N GLN A 331 24.38 -28.20 -74.79
CA GLN A 331 24.75 -27.17 -73.82
C GLN A 331 23.54 -26.57 -73.12
N LEU A 332 22.44 -26.31 -73.84
CA LEU A 332 21.17 -25.82 -73.28
C LEU A 332 20.52 -26.86 -72.35
N ARG A 333 20.56 -28.16 -72.70
CA ARG A 333 20.13 -29.25 -71.81
C ARG A 333 20.99 -29.32 -70.55
N ASP A 334 22.31 -29.18 -70.69
CA ASP A 334 23.26 -29.23 -69.59
C ASP A 334 23.17 -27.97 -68.70
N THR A 335 22.71 -26.82 -69.21
CA THR A 335 22.34 -25.67 -68.35
C THR A 335 20.99 -25.88 -67.68
N LEU A 336 19.99 -26.40 -68.39
CA LEU A 336 18.66 -26.64 -67.83
C LEU A 336 18.68 -27.70 -66.71
N SER A 337 19.50 -28.74 -66.84
CA SER A 337 19.68 -29.75 -65.79
C SER A 337 20.36 -29.17 -64.55
N ARG A 338 21.39 -28.34 -64.71
CA ARG A 338 22.05 -27.63 -63.59
C ARG A 338 21.11 -26.66 -62.89
N GLU A 339 20.31 -25.89 -63.62
CA GLU A 339 19.29 -25.00 -63.06
C GLU A 339 18.20 -25.78 -62.31
N GLN A 340 17.75 -26.91 -62.84
CA GLN A 340 16.80 -27.81 -62.17
C GLN A 340 17.39 -28.44 -60.90
N GLU A 341 18.66 -28.83 -60.92
CA GLU A 341 19.36 -29.43 -59.78
C GLU A 341 19.66 -28.39 -58.68
N SER A 342 20.04 -27.16 -59.06
CA SER A 342 20.16 -26.02 -58.12
C SER A 342 18.81 -25.67 -57.50
N SER A 343 17.77 -25.47 -58.32
CA SER A 343 16.39 -25.18 -57.86
C SER A 343 15.85 -26.27 -56.92
N ARG A 344 16.21 -27.54 -57.18
CA ARG A 344 15.86 -28.66 -56.30
C ARG A 344 16.62 -28.61 -54.98
N MET A 345 17.93 -28.31 -55.00
CA MET A 345 18.74 -28.19 -53.79
C MET A 345 18.30 -27.00 -52.92
N GLU A 346 17.89 -25.89 -53.54
CA GLU A 346 17.25 -24.75 -52.86
C GLU A 346 15.90 -25.13 -52.25
N LEU A 347 15.06 -25.89 -52.96
CA LEU A 347 13.81 -26.42 -52.41
C LEU A 347 14.03 -27.38 -51.23
N GLU A 348 15.00 -28.29 -51.31
CA GLU A 348 15.31 -29.25 -50.24
C GLU A 348 15.90 -28.55 -49.00
N THR A 349 16.74 -27.52 -49.18
CA THR A 349 17.25 -26.72 -48.07
C THR A 349 16.18 -25.82 -47.44
N LEU A 350 15.33 -25.17 -48.23
CA LEU A 350 14.19 -24.38 -47.72
C LEU A 350 13.16 -25.24 -46.98
N GLN A 351 12.85 -26.44 -47.47
CA GLN A 351 11.98 -27.39 -46.77
C GLN A 351 12.58 -27.86 -45.44
N THR A 352 13.91 -28.02 -45.37
CA THR A 352 14.60 -28.37 -44.12
C THR A 352 14.52 -27.21 -43.13
N GLN A 353 14.87 -25.99 -43.56
CA GLN A 353 14.75 -24.79 -42.73
C GLN A 353 13.32 -24.56 -42.22
N LEU A 354 12.29 -24.85 -43.01
CA LEU A 354 10.89 -24.74 -42.58
C LEU A 354 10.57 -25.73 -41.45
N ARG A 355 11.00 -26.99 -41.55
CA ARG A 355 10.81 -27.99 -40.47
C ARG A 355 11.57 -27.61 -39.20
N ASP A 356 12.76 -27.06 -39.33
CA ASP A 356 13.56 -26.57 -38.20
C ASP A 356 12.88 -25.36 -37.53
N LYS A 357 12.27 -24.45 -38.31
CA LYS A 357 11.47 -23.33 -37.78
C LYS A 357 10.19 -23.80 -37.10
N GLU A 358 9.42 -24.69 -37.72
CA GLU A 358 8.20 -25.24 -37.12
C GLU A 358 8.48 -26.01 -35.82
N SER A 359 9.54 -26.82 -35.77
CA SER A 359 9.92 -27.56 -34.56
C SER A 359 10.42 -26.62 -33.46
N GLY A 360 11.20 -25.60 -33.81
CA GLY A 360 11.56 -24.51 -32.91
C GLY A 360 10.35 -23.74 -32.37
N GLU A 361 9.35 -23.45 -33.20
CA GLU A 361 8.12 -22.78 -32.78
C GLU A 361 7.31 -23.65 -31.82
N ARG A 362 7.11 -24.95 -32.14
CA ARG A 362 6.43 -25.91 -31.24
C ARG A 362 7.13 -26.00 -29.89
N ALA A 363 8.47 -26.03 -29.87
CA ALA A 363 9.25 -26.06 -28.63
C ALA A 363 9.11 -24.75 -27.82
N LEU A 364 9.05 -23.59 -28.48
CA LEU A 364 8.79 -22.30 -27.82
C LEU A 364 7.35 -22.21 -27.28
N GLN A 365 6.35 -22.70 -28.01
CA GLN A 365 4.96 -22.76 -27.56
C GLN A 365 4.80 -23.69 -26.35
N GLN A 366 5.42 -24.88 -26.38
CA GLN A 366 5.45 -25.80 -25.23
C GLN A 366 6.11 -25.14 -24.02
N ARG A 367 7.32 -24.58 -24.18
CA ARG A 367 8.03 -23.92 -23.09
C ARG A 367 7.23 -22.74 -22.52
N LEU A 368 6.56 -21.96 -23.36
CA LEU A 368 5.69 -20.88 -22.89
C LEU A 368 4.55 -21.40 -22.01
N ALA A 369 3.92 -22.52 -22.37
CA ALA A 369 2.89 -23.15 -21.54
C ALA A 369 3.46 -23.71 -20.21
N GLU A 370 4.65 -24.29 -20.23
CA GLU A 370 5.35 -24.77 -19.03
C GLU A 370 5.69 -23.62 -18.06
N GLU A 371 6.22 -22.50 -18.56
CA GLU A 371 6.54 -21.30 -17.76
C GLU A 371 5.25 -20.62 -17.24
N GLN A 372 4.18 -20.52 -18.07
CA GLN A 372 2.87 -20.01 -17.64
C GLN A 372 2.27 -20.85 -16.51
N PHE A 373 2.35 -22.19 -16.59
CA PHE A 373 1.89 -23.06 -15.51
C PHE A 373 2.80 -22.99 -14.28
N ALA A 374 4.13 -22.85 -14.45
CA ALA A 374 5.06 -22.67 -13.34
C ALA A 374 4.74 -21.42 -12.50
N LEU A 375 4.29 -20.33 -13.13
CA LEU A 375 3.82 -19.12 -12.44
C LEU A 375 2.54 -19.35 -11.63
N VAL A 376 1.55 -20.08 -12.18
CA VAL A 376 0.33 -20.46 -11.44
C VAL A 376 0.69 -21.34 -10.25
N ARG A 377 1.47 -22.41 -10.47
CA ARG A 377 1.93 -23.32 -9.42
C ARG A 377 2.72 -22.60 -8.32
N GLY A 378 3.61 -21.68 -8.68
CA GLY A 378 4.38 -20.88 -7.72
C GLY A 378 3.49 -19.95 -6.87
N THR A 379 2.53 -19.29 -7.52
CA THR A 379 1.59 -18.37 -6.82
C THR A 379 0.60 -19.12 -5.94
N ALA A 380 0.06 -20.25 -6.41
CA ALA A 380 -0.82 -21.11 -5.64
C ALA A 380 -0.11 -21.70 -4.42
N ARG A 381 1.16 -22.12 -4.56
CA ARG A 381 1.98 -22.63 -3.46
C ARG A 381 2.28 -21.58 -2.39
N GLU A 382 2.57 -20.34 -2.79
CA GLU A 382 2.80 -19.26 -1.82
C GLU A 382 1.50 -18.85 -1.11
N ALA A 383 0.37 -18.81 -1.83
CA ALA A 383 -0.95 -18.63 -1.22
C ALA A 383 -1.30 -19.79 -0.25
N GLU A 384 -0.94 -21.02 -0.59
CA GLU A 384 -1.13 -22.20 0.28
C GLU A 384 -0.33 -22.05 1.57
N ARG A 385 0.94 -21.62 1.45
CA ARG A 385 1.82 -21.33 2.58
C ARG A 385 1.25 -20.24 3.49
N MET A 386 0.67 -19.17 2.94
CA MET A 386 0.00 -18.13 3.74
C MET A 386 -1.16 -18.69 4.57
N VAL A 387 -1.99 -19.56 3.98
CA VAL A 387 -3.13 -20.19 4.68
C VAL A 387 -2.64 -21.19 5.73
N GLN A 388 -1.57 -21.95 5.45
CA GLN A 388 -0.92 -22.84 6.43
C GLN A 388 -0.31 -22.05 7.60
N ASP A 389 0.38 -20.95 7.32
CA ASP A 389 0.94 -20.02 8.31
C ASP A 389 -0.16 -19.34 9.16
N ALA A 390 -1.41 -19.28 8.68
CA ALA A 390 -2.58 -18.80 9.43
C ALA A 390 -3.26 -19.92 10.23
N LEU A 391 -3.37 -21.12 9.67
CA LEU A 391 -3.86 -22.31 10.38
C LEU A 391 -2.99 -22.63 11.60
N ALA A 392 -1.66 -22.62 11.45
CA ALA A 392 -0.73 -22.83 12.57
C ALA A 392 -0.87 -21.77 13.69
N ARG A 393 -1.39 -20.57 13.37
CA ARG A 393 -1.65 -19.51 14.36
C ARG A 393 -2.98 -19.66 15.11
N LEU A 394 -3.92 -20.48 14.63
CA LEU A 394 -5.09 -20.92 15.43
C LEU A 394 -4.66 -21.84 16.58
N GLU A 395 -3.47 -22.44 16.50
CA GLU A 395 -2.97 -23.43 17.46
C GLU A 395 -1.84 -22.91 18.36
N ASP A 396 -1.39 -21.66 18.18
CA ASP A 396 -0.32 -21.04 18.97
C ASP A 396 -0.85 -20.38 20.26
N PRO A 397 -0.48 -20.88 21.46
CA PRO A 397 -0.88 -20.28 22.73
C PRO A 397 -0.44 -18.82 22.91
N ALA A 398 0.56 -18.33 22.18
CA ALA A 398 0.98 -16.92 22.23
C ALA A 398 -0.02 -15.97 21.54
N HIS A 399 -0.88 -16.48 20.64
CA HIS A 399 -1.87 -15.68 19.90
C HIS A 399 -3.23 -15.60 20.61
N MET A 400 -3.46 -16.40 21.66
CA MET A 400 -4.67 -16.38 22.51
C MET A 400 -4.99 -15.02 23.16
N GLY A 401 -4.01 -14.10 23.22
CA GLY A 401 -4.20 -12.74 23.74
C GLY A 401 -4.72 -11.72 22.72
N CYS A 402 -4.84 -12.07 21.44
CA CYS A 402 -5.36 -11.18 20.40
C CYS A 402 -6.89 -11.22 20.39
N THR A 403 -7.56 -10.09 20.58
CA THR A 403 -9.02 -9.98 20.60
C THR A 403 -9.57 -9.21 19.40
N GLY A 404 -10.77 -9.55 18.94
CA GLY A 404 -11.32 -9.04 17.67
C GLY A 404 -12.85 -8.97 17.65
N SER A 405 -13.41 -7.93 17.02
CA SER A 405 -14.87 -7.73 16.99
C SER A 405 -15.57 -8.56 15.89
N ALA A 406 -16.79 -9.00 16.19
CA ALA A 406 -17.67 -9.65 15.22
C ALA A 406 -17.90 -8.81 13.95
N ASP A 407 -18.06 -7.49 14.09
CA ASP A 407 -18.17 -6.56 12.95
C ASP A 407 -16.92 -6.60 12.03
N CYS A 408 -15.71 -6.81 12.59
CA CYS A 408 -14.49 -6.95 11.79
C CYS A 408 -14.46 -8.30 11.05
N LEU A 409 -14.78 -9.40 11.76
CA LEU A 409 -14.87 -10.74 11.17
C LEU A 409 -15.84 -10.78 9.98
N LEU A 410 -17.02 -10.17 10.12
CA LEU A 410 -18.02 -10.06 9.06
C LEU A 410 -17.46 -9.28 7.86
N SER A 411 -16.79 -8.14 8.10
CA SER A 411 -16.17 -7.35 7.03
C SER A 411 -15.07 -8.11 6.27
N ARG A 412 -14.27 -8.97 6.94
CA ARG A 412 -13.26 -9.81 6.28
C ARG A 412 -13.88 -10.99 5.53
N THR A 413 -14.91 -11.60 6.10
CA THR A 413 -15.65 -12.72 5.49
C THR A 413 -16.31 -12.28 4.18
N LEU A 414 -16.93 -11.09 4.15
CA LEU A 414 -17.50 -10.49 2.94
C LEU A 414 -16.44 -10.19 1.86
N ALA A 415 -15.32 -9.56 2.25
CA ALA A 415 -14.22 -9.27 1.30
C ALA A 415 -13.63 -10.54 0.69
N THR A 416 -13.53 -11.62 1.46
CA THR A 416 -13.06 -12.94 0.99
C THR A 416 -14.07 -13.57 0.03
N ALA A 417 -15.38 -13.50 0.32
CA ALA A 417 -16.42 -13.99 -0.57
C ALA A 417 -16.41 -13.26 -1.93
N GLU A 418 -16.31 -11.93 -1.94
CA GLU A 418 -16.14 -11.16 -3.19
C GLU A 418 -14.87 -11.57 -3.96
N CYS A 419 -13.78 -11.90 -3.27
CA CYS A 419 -12.55 -12.35 -3.89
C CYS A 419 -12.71 -13.73 -4.56
N ILE A 420 -13.48 -14.65 -3.96
CA ILE A 420 -13.74 -15.98 -4.53
C ILE A 420 -14.54 -15.87 -5.84
N GLU A 421 -15.53 -14.98 -5.92
CA GLU A 421 -16.26 -14.76 -7.17
C GLU A 421 -15.33 -14.28 -8.29
N ARG A 422 -14.49 -13.26 -8.02
CA ARG A 422 -13.48 -12.76 -8.97
C ARG A 422 -12.46 -13.84 -9.36
N LEU A 423 -12.09 -14.71 -8.42
CA LEU A 423 -11.17 -15.83 -8.63
C LEU A 423 -11.79 -16.92 -9.51
N ARG A 424 -13.06 -17.28 -9.31
CA ARG A 424 -13.78 -18.24 -10.15
C ARG A 424 -13.86 -17.73 -11.60
N ASP A 425 -14.13 -16.43 -11.76
CA ASP A 425 -14.13 -15.71 -13.02
C ASP A 425 -12.76 -15.75 -13.72
N ALA A 426 -11.67 -15.48 -12.98
CA ALA A 426 -10.30 -15.53 -13.50
C ALA A 426 -9.85 -16.97 -13.83
N HIS A 427 -10.28 -17.95 -13.04
CA HIS A 427 -9.97 -19.36 -13.27
C HIS A 427 -10.65 -19.88 -14.54
N SER A 428 -11.93 -19.57 -14.75
CA SER A 428 -12.66 -19.90 -15.98
C SER A 428 -12.01 -19.28 -17.23
N LYS A 429 -11.54 -18.03 -17.13
CA LYS A 429 -10.79 -17.35 -18.21
C LYS A 429 -9.44 -18.01 -18.49
N TYR A 430 -8.71 -18.47 -17.47
CA TYR A 430 -7.46 -19.21 -17.61
C TYR A 430 -7.64 -20.61 -18.21
N LEU A 431 -8.71 -21.34 -17.86
CA LEU A 431 -9.07 -22.62 -18.49
C LEU A 431 -9.41 -22.42 -19.97
N SER A 432 -10.16 -21.36 -20.30
CA SER A 432 -10.54 -21.01 -21.68
C SER A 432 -9.35 -20.53 -22.52
N ASN A 433 -8.37 -19.87 -21.90
CA ASN A 433 -7.16 -19.37 -22.55
C ASN A 433 -6.00 -19.27 -21.54
N ARG A 434 -5.00 -20.15 -21.67
CA ARG A 434 -3.84 -20.18 -20.75
C ARG A 434 -3.03 -18.87 -20.72
N ALA A 435 -3.04 -18.09 -21.81
CA ALA A 435 -2.41 -16.77 -21.83
C ALA A 435 -3.09 -15.74 -20.90
N ALA A 436 -4.31 -16.00 -20.41
CA ALA A 436 -5.00 -15.16 -19.43
C ALA A 436 -4.43 -15.27 -17.99
N VAL A 437 -3.34 -16.03 -17.79
CA VAL A 437 -2.65 -16.25 -16.49
C VAL A 437 -2.46 -14.98 -15.67
N GLY A 438 -2.10 -13.85 -16.30
CA GLY A 438 -1.89 -12.56 -15.62
C GLY A 438 -3.12 -12.00 -14.89
N SER A 439 -4.33 -12.48 -15.21
CA SER A 439 -5.56 -12.17 -14.47
C SER A 439 -5.82 -13.11 -13.27
N LEU A 440 -5.24 -14.32 -13.29
CA LEU A 440 -5.43 -15.34 -12.26
C LEU A 440 -4.44 -15.17 -11.09
N LEU A 441 -3.16 -14.86 -11.36
CA LEU A 441 -2.14 -14.74 -10.31
C LEU A 441 -2.51 -13.71 -9.21
N PRO A 442 -3.00 -12.49 -9.54
CA PRO A 442 -3.38 -11.52 -8.50
C PRO A 442 -4.58 -11.99 -7.67
N CYS A 443 -5.53 -12.69 -8.28
CA CYS A 443 -6.68 -13.25 -7.58
C CYS A 443 -6.29 -14.40 -6.64
N LEU A 444 -5.32 -15.25 -7.02
CA LEU A 444 -4.80 -16.32 -6.15
C LEU A 444 -4.05 -15.76 -4.94
N ALA A 445 -3.16 -14.77 -5.15
CA ALA A 445 -2.44 -14.13 -4.06
C ALA A 445 -3.38 -13.39 -3.10
N LEU A 446 -4.38 -12.67 -3.63
CA LEU A 446 -5.38 -11.98 -2.82
C LEU A 446 -6.29 -12.95 -2.06
N PHE A 447 -6.67 -14.09 -2.68
CA PHE A 447 -7.43 -15.14 -2.02
C PHE A 447 -6.67 -15.74 -0.83
N GLY A 448 -5.40 -16.13 -1.02
CA GLY A 448 -4.55 -16.63 0.07
C GLY A 448 -4.45 -15.63 1.22
N HIS A 449 -4.25 -14.35 0.91
CA HIS A 449 -4.23 -13.28 1.91
C HIS A 449 -5.56 -13.13 2.67
N LEU A 450 -6.69 -13.02 1.97
CA LEU A 450 -7.99 -12.73 2.58
C LEU A 450 -8.56 -13.92 3.37
N VAL A 451 -8.32 -15.15 2.92
CA VAL A 451 -8.61 -16.35 3.72
C VAL A 451 -7.78 -16.32 5.00
N SER A 452 -6.46 -16.10 4.90
CA SER A 452 -5.57 -16.06 6.07
C SER A 452 -5.97 -14.98 7.09
N ASP A 453 -6.32 -13.79 6.62
CA ASP A 453 -6.81 -12.66 7.41
C ASP A 453 -8.16 -12.98 8.09
N THR A 454 -9.06 -13.66 7.38
CA THR A 454 -10.35 -14.14 7.94
C THR A 454 -10.15 -15.24 8.99
N LEU A 455 -9.17 -16.14 8.83
CA LEU A 455 -8.84 -17.17 9.83
C LEU A 455 -8.31 -16.54 11.13
N VAL A 456 -7.34 -15.64 11.02
CA VAL A 456 -6.76 -14.94 12.19
C VAL A 456 -7.80 -14.06 12.88
N GLN A 457 -8.65 -13.36 12.11
CA GLN A 457 -9.75 -12.59 12.66
C GLN A 457 -10.83 -13.48 13.32
N GLY A 458 -11.07 -14.68 12.79
CA GLY A 458 -11.94 -15.69 13.39
C GLY A 458 -11.43 -16.15 14.75
N SER A 459 -10.13 -16.45 14.85
CA SER A 459 -9.46 -16.74 16.14
C SER A 459 -9.67 -15.58 17.12
N ALA A 460 -9.31 -14.36 16.72
CA ALA A 460 -9.36 -13.19 17.60
C ALA A 460 -10.80 -12.88 18.08
N THR A 461 -11.80 -13.17 17.26
CA THR A 461 -13.21 -13.05 17.65
C THR A 461 -13.70 -14.20 18.52
N SER A 462 -13.19 -15.42 18.34
CA SER A 462 -13.51 -16.55 19.24
C SER A 462 -13.01 -16.32 20.68
N HIS A 463 -11.91 -15.59 20.87
CA HIS A 463 -11.38 -15.26 22.20
C HIS A 463 -12.26 -14.27 23.01
N LEU A 464 -13.26 -13.64 22.37
CA LEU A 464 -14.29 -12.81 23.01
C LEU A 464 -15.70 -13.44 22.97
N ALA A 465 -15.83 -14.66 22.45
CA ALA A 465 -17.10 -15.34 22.28
C ALA A 465 -17.42 -16.28 23.46
N PRO A 466 -18.70 -16.52 23.77
CA PRO A 466 -19.10 -17.64 24.64
C PRO A 466 -18.58 -18.97 24.09
N MET A 467 -18.31 -19.95 24.96
CA MET A 467 -17.60 -21.20 24.60
C MET A 467 -18.18 -21.92 23.38
N GLU A 468 -19.50 -22.13 23.31
CA GLU A 468 -20.12 -22.88 22.21
C GLU A 468 -19.95 -22.20 20.83
N PRO A 469 -20.32 -20.91 20.63
CA PRO A 469 -20.03 -20.23 19.37
C PRO A 469 -18.53 -19.98 19.15
N ALA A 470 -17.68 -19.91 20.20
CA ALA A 470 -16.22 -19.84 20.05
C ALA A 470 -15.65 -21.12 19.41
N ASP A 471 -15.99 -22.29 19.94
CA ASP A 471 -15.58 -23.60 19.41
C ASP A 471 -16.14 -23.83 18.00
N ARG A 472 -17.42 -23.50 17.78
CA ARG A 472 -18.06 -23.55 16.45
C ARG A 472 -17.35 -22.64 15.44
N LEU A 473 -16.89 -21.46 15.85
CA LEU A 473 -16.15 -20.52 15.00
C LEU A 473 -14.75 -21.06 14.68
N LEU A 474 -13.98 -21.48 15.69
CA LEU A 474 -12.64 -22.04 15.51
C LEU A 474 -12.64 -23.28 14.60
N GLU A 475 -13.59 -24.19 14.78
CA GLU A 475 -13.69 -25.38 13.94
C GLU A 475 -14.10 -25.04 12.50
N THR A 476 -15.02 -24.09 12.32
CA THR A 476 -15.38 -23.60 10.98
C THR A 476 -14.20 -22.88 10.30
N CYS A 477 -13.36 -22.17 11.07
CA CYS A 477 -12.11 -21.59 10.56
C CYS A 477 -11.11 -22.69 10.15
N ARG A 478 -10.83 -23.69 11.00
CA ARG A 478 -9.96 -24.83 10.64
C ARG A 478 -10.43 -25.53 9.37
N GLN A 479 -11.74 -25.76 9.23
CA GLN A 479 -12.30 -26.31 8.00
C GLN A 479 -12.10 -25.36 6.81
N CYS A 480 -12.43 -24.06 6.95
CA CYS A 480 -12.27 -23.06 5.88
C CYS A 480 -10.83 -22.99 5.33
N GLY A 481 -9.83 -23.02 6.21
CA GLY A 481 -8.43 -23.06 5.81
C GLY A 481 -8.03 -24.38 5.15
N SER A 482 -8.54 -25.52 5.65
CA SER A 482 -8.28 -26.84 5.08
C SER A 482 -8.83 -26.99 3.66
N GLU A 483 -10.06 -26.50 3.42
CA GLU A 483 -10.67 -26.46 2.08
C GLU A 483 -9.89 -25.50 1.14
N ALA A 484 -9.39 -24.38 1.65
CA ALA A 484 -8.60 -23.43 0.87
C ALA A 484 -7.22 -23.98 0.50
N VAL A 485 -6.56 -24.71 1.40
CA VAL A 485 -5.33 -25.47 1.11
C VAL A 485 -5.62 -26.53 0.05
N SER A 486 -6.68 -27.34 0.19
CA SER A 486 -7.08 -28.36 -0.78
C SER A 486 -7.24 -27.79 -2.20
N TYR A 487 -7.95 -26.66 -2.33
CA TYR A 487 -8.10 -25.93 -3.60
C TYR A 487 -6.75 -25.43 -4.16
N LEU A 488 -5.88 -24.87 -3.33
CA LEU A 488 -4.57 -24.34 -3.76
C LEU A 488 -3.57 -25.45 -4.11
N SER A 489 -3.65 -26.61 -3.47
CA SER A 489 -2.89 -27.81 -3.86
C SER A 489 -3.37 -28.38 -5.19
N ALA A 490 -4.70 -28.41 -5.44
CA ALA A 490 -5.26 -28.87 -6.71
C ALA A 490 -4.81 -28.01 -7.92
N LEU A 491 -4.54 -26.72 -7.71
CA LEU A 491 -3.99 -25.83 -8.74
C LEU A 491 -2.50 -26.04 -9.04
N GLN A 492 -1.78 -26.82 -8.23
CA GLN A 492 -0.35 -27.11 -8.41
C GLN A 492 -0.08 -28.39 -9.23
N ASP A 493 -1.09 -29.25 -9.39
CA ASP A 493 -1.05 -30.43 -10.28
C ASP A 493 -1.76 -30.09 -11.61
N PRO A 494 -1.07 -30.13 -12.76
CA PRO A 494 -1.66 -29.77 -14.05
C PRO A 494 -2.84 -30.66 -14.48
N GLY A 495 -2.97 -31.87 -13.93
CA GLY A 495 -4.11 -32.76 -14.16
C GLY A 495 -5.35 -32.41 -13.33
N MET A 496 -5.20 -31.65 -12.24
CA MET A 496 -6.27 -31.34 -11.29
C MET A 496 -6.83 -29.91 -11.43
N VAL A 497 -6.10 -29.00 -12.09
CA VAL A 497 -6.50 -27.59 -12.29
C VAL A 497 -7.95 -27.45 -12.79
N GLU A 498 -8.37 -28.22 -13.80
CA GLU A 498 -9.71 -28.11 -14.40
C GLU A 498 -10.84 -28.52 -13.44
N GLY A 499 -10.55 -29.38 -12.45
CA GLY A 499 -11.48 -29.82 -11.42
C GLY A 499 -11.40 -29.04 -10.09
N ALA A 500 -10.54 -28.02 -9.99
CA ALA A 500 -10.32 -27.29 -8.74
C ALA A 500 -11.51 -26.36 -8.39
N ASP A 501 -12.30 -26.75 -7.38
CA ASP A 501 -13.49 -26.02 -6.91
C ASP A 501 -13.24 -25.27 -5.58
N CYS A 502 -13.77 -24.05 -5.48
CA CYS A 502 -13.68 -23.17 -4.31
C CYS A 502 -15.04 -23.03 -3.57
N SER A 503 -16.08 -23.74 -4.03
CA SER A 503 -17.40 -23.78 -3.38
C SER A 503 -17.36 -24.29 -1.93
N PRO A 504 -16.51 -25.26 -1.53
CA PRO A 504 -16.37 -25.66 -0.13
C PRO A 504 -15.90 -24.51 0.78
N VAL A 505 -14.93 -23.72 0.33
CA VAL A 505 -14.45 -22.51 1.05
C VAL A 505 -15.59 -21.48 1.18
N THR A 506 -16.34 -21.27 0.09
CA THR A 506 -17.53 -20.38 0.07
C THR A 506 -18.57 -20.81 1.11
N ALA A 507 -18.85 -22.12 1.21
CA ALA A 507 -19.77 -22.67 2.20
C ALA A 507 -19.26 -22.52 3.65
N CYS A 508 -17.94 -22.58 3.86
CA CYS A 508 -17.33 -22.34 5.18
C CYS A 508 -17.43 -20.85 5.58
N LEU A 509 -17.13 -19.93 4.66
CA LEU A 509 -17.31 -18.49 4.89
C LEU A 509 -18.77 -18.13 5.22
N GLY A 510 -19.75 -18.77 4.57
CA GLY A 510 -21.17 -18.62 4.93
C GLY A 510 -21.48 -19.02 6.38
N ARG A 511 -20.85 -20.07 6.90
CA ARG A 511 -20.98 -20.48 8.31
C ARG A 511 -20.24 -19.53 9.27
N ILE A 512 -19.04 -19.06 8.91
CA ILE A 512 -18.30 -18.02 9.66
C ILE A 512 -19.14 -16.75 9.77
N SER A 513 -19.78 -16.31 8.68
CA SER A 513 -20.65 -15.13 8.68
C SER A 513 -21.90 -15.32 9.55
N ALA A 514 -22.50 -16.51 9.57
CA ALA A 514 -23.66 -16.78 10.41
C ALA A 514 -23.31 -16.71 11.91
N ILE A 515 -22.19 -17.31 12.32
CA ILE A 515 -21.68 -17.22 13.70
C ILE A 515 -21.23 -15.78 14.01
N GLY A 516 -20.68 -15.06 13.02
CA GLY A 516 -20.32 -13.65 13.13
C GLY A 516 -21.52 -12.75 13.46
N GLU A 517 -22.68 -12.92 12.82
CA GLU A 517 -23.90 -12.18 13.16
C GLU A 517 -24.50 -12.63 14.51
N GLU A 518 -24.40 -13.91 14.86
CA GLU A 518 -24.80 -14.45 16.18
C GLU A 518 -24.02 -13.80 17.34
N LEU A 519 -22.73 -13.52 17.11
CA LEU A 519 -21.80 -12.90 18.06
C LEU A 519 -21.81 -11.37 18.12
N ARG A 520 -22.74 -10.68 17.42
CA ARG A 520 -22.82 -9.21 17.51
C ARG A 520 -23.48 -8.80 18.83
N PRO A 521 -22.84 -7.97 19.66
CA PRO A 521 -23.43 -7.52 20.91
C PRO A 521 -24.74 -6.77 20.66
N ARG A 522 -25.83 -7.29 21.23
CA ARG A 522 -27.16 -6.71 21.12
C ARG A 522 -27.22 -5.52 22.09
N GLY A 523 -27.30 -4.31 21.52
CA GLY A 523 -27.36 -3.08 22.31
C GLY A 523 -28.55 -3.06 23.29
N LEU A 524 -28.37 -2.37 24.41
CA LEU A 524 -29.43 -2.20 25.42
C LEU A 524 -30.70 -1.60 24.81
N ASP A 525 -31.85 -1.99 25.36
CA ASP A 525 -33.19 -2.00 24.75
C ASP A 525 -33.84 -0.61 24.49
N VAL A 526 -33.13 0.26 23.77
CA VAL A 526 -33.66 1.47 23.14
C VAL A 526 -34.03 1.10 21.70
N LYS A 527 -35.31 1.25 21.34
CA LYS A 527 -35.76 0.94 19.98
C LYS A 527 -34.94 1.72 18.96
N GLN A 528 -34.37 1.00 17.99
CA GLN A 528 -33.39 1.53 17.05
C GLN A 528 -33.92 2.74 16.23
N GLU A 529 -35.23 2.82 16.03
CA GLU A 529 -35.93 3.94 15.36
C GLU A 529 -36.00 5.24 16.20
N GLU A 530 -35.96 5.13 17.54
CA GLU A 530 -36.09 6.27 18.47
C GLU A 530 -34.74 6.95 18.77
N LEU A 531 -33.61 6.28 18.49
CA LEU A 531 -32.25 6.78 18.74
C LEU A 531 -31.95 8.14 18.10
N GLY A 532 -32.52 8.42 16.92
CA GLY A 532 -32.32 9.68 16.20
C GLY A 532 -32.97 10.89 16.88
N ASP A 533 -34.13 10.73 17.51
CA ASP A 533 -34.73 11.80 18.34
C ASP A 533 -34.00 11.92 19.69
N LEU A 534 -33.51 10.81 20.22
CA LEU A 534 -32.84 10.77 21.52
C LEU A 534 -31.49 11.51 21.49
N VAL A 535 -30.66 11.34 20.45
CA VAL A 535 -29.37 12.05 20.37
C VAL A 535 -29.53 13.57 20.26
N ASP A 536 -30.44 14.05 19.41
CA ASP A 536 -30.71 15.49 19.29
C ASP A 536 -31.27 16.09 20.59
N LYS A 537 -32.15 15.34 21.28
CA LYS A 537 -32.71 15.73 22.58
C LYS A 537 -31.64 15.81 23.67
N GLU A 538 -30.75 14.82 23.77
CA GLU A 538 -29.73 14.75 24.82
C GLU A 538 -28.60 15.75 24.59
N MET A 539 -28.19 15.99 23.34
CA MET A 539 -27.29 17.09 22.97
C MET A 539 -27.90 18.46 23.32
N ALA A 540 -29.20 18.66 23.08
CA ALA A 540 -29.91 19.89 23.46
C ALA A 540 -30.04 20.06 24.99
N ALA A 541 -30.39 18.99 25.72
CA ALA A 541 -30.44 19.00 27.18
C ALA A 541 -29.07 19.29 27.80
N THR A 542 -28.00 18.75 27.21
CA THR A 542 -26.61 18.99 27.63
C THR A 542 -26.22 20.45 27.44
N ALA A 543 -26.53 21.06 26.29
CA ALA A 543 -26.29 22.48 26.06
C ALA A 543 -27.05 23.37 27.07
N ALA A 544 -28.34 23.09 27.31
CA ALA A 544 -29.15 23.83 28.29
C ALA A 544 -28.65 23.66 29.73
N ALA A 545 -28.11 22.48 30.09
CA ALA A 545 -27.47 22.26 31.39
C ALA A 545 -26.20 23.12 31.55
N ILE A 546 -25.38 23.26 30.51
CA ILE A 546 -24.18 24.11 30.53
C ILE A 546 -24.55 25.60 30.60
N GLU A 547 -25.59 26.04 29.89
CA GLU A 547 -26.09 27.43 29.99
C GLU A 547 -26.64 27.73 31.40
N THR A 548 -27.38 26.79 31.98
CA THR A 548 -27.88 26.88 33.37
C THR A 548 -26.73 26.90 34.38
N ALA A 549 -25.70 26.07 34.16
CA ALA A 549 -24.48 26.04 34.96
C ALA A 549 -23.73 27.38 34.92
N ALA A 550 -23.51 27.94 33.72
CA ALA A 550 -22.88 29.25 33.53
C ALA A 550 -23.66 30.37 34.24
N ALA A 551 -24.98 30.44 34.05
CA ALA A 551 -25.83 31.44 34.70
C ALA A 551 -25.80 31.36 36.23
N ARG A 552 -25.76 30.14 36.80
CA ARG A 552 -25.62 29.95 38.25
C ARG A 552 -24.23 30.39 38.76
N ILE A 553 -23.15 30.20 38.00
CA ILE A 553 -21.82 30.73 38.37
C ILE A 553 -21.84 32.27 38.38
N GLU A 554 -22.47 32.91 37.39
CA GLU A 554 -22.61 34.37 37.35
C GLU A 554 -23.46 34.90 38.53
N GLU A 555 -24.53 34.19 38.90
CA GLU A 555 -25.34 34.52 40.09
C GLU A 555 -24.51 34.37 41.39
N MET A 556 -23.71 33.31 41.53
CA MET A 556 -22.79 33.12 42.65
C MET A 556 -21.72 34.21 42.71
N LEU A 557 -21.20 34.67 41.57
CA LEU A 557 -20.20 35.73 41.50
C LEU A 557 -20.79 37.08 41.92
N SER A 558 -22.04 37.35 41.53
CA SER A 558 -22.82 38.51 42.02
C SER A 558 -23.08 38.43 43.53
N LYS A 559 -23.43 37.26 44.06
CA LYS A 559 -23.62 37.03 45.51
C LYS A 559 -22.32 37.21 46.30
N ALA A 560 -21.21 36.68 45.82
CA ALA A 560 -19.89 36.84 46.43
C ALA A 560 -19.52 38.34 46.53
N ARG A 561 -19.67 39.11 45.44
CA ARG A 561 -19.47 40.57 45.43
C ARG A 561 -20.30 41.37 46.43
N ALA A 562 -21.48 40.86 46.81
CA ALA A 562 -22.38 41.51 47.75
C ALA A 562 -22.17 41.08 49.22
N GLY A 563 -21.60 39.90 49.47
CA GLY A 563 -21.50 39.29 50.81
C GLY A 563 -20.10 39.00 51.34
N ASP A 564 -19.11 38.79 50.46
CA ASP A 564 -17.72 38.52 50.85
C ASP A 564 -16.87 39.78 50.86
N THR A 565 -15.81 39.78 51.68
CA THR A 565 -14.87 40.91 51.79
C THR A 565 -13.42 40.45 51.92
N GLY A 566 -12.48 41.32 51.57
CA GLY A 566 -11.04 41.06 51.65
C GLY A 566 -10.60 39.85 50.81
N VAL A 567 -9.63 39.08 51.32
CA VAL A 567 -9.03 37.93 50.62
C VAL A 567 -10.07 36.88 50.20
N LYS A 568 -11.14 36.66 50.98
CA LYS A 568 -12.20 35.71 50.61
C LYS A 568 -12.91 36.13 49.31
N LEU A 569 -13.16 37.43 49.12
CA LEU A 569 -13.75 37.94 47.89
C LEU A 569 -12.81 37.75 46.70
N GLU A 570 -11.53 38.13 46.83
CA GLU A 570 -10.53 37.99 45.75
C GLU A 570 -10.39 36.53 45.30
N VAL A 571 -10.33 35.59 46.26
CA VAL A 571 -10.26 34.15 46.00
C VAL A 571 -11.54 33.64 45.32
N ASN A 572 -12.72 34.00 45.85
CA ASN A 572 -14.00 33.55 45.30
C ASN A 572 -14.27 34.12 43.90
N GLU A 573 -13.95 35.39 43.63
CA GLU A 573 -14.04 35.97 42.29
C GLU A 573 -13.10 35.26 41.29
N ARG A 574 -11.84 34.99 41.67
CA ARG A 574 -10.87 34.33 40.81
C ARG A 574 -11.30 32.91 40.47
N ILE A 575 -11.76 32.15 41.47
CA ILE A 575 -12.27 30.79 41.27
C ILE A 575 -13.52 30.81 40.39
N LEU A 576 -14.56 31.57 40.74
CA LEU A 576 -15.80 31.62 39.97
C LEU A 576 -15.57 32.10 38.52
N GLY A 577 -14.76 33.14 38.31
CA GLY A 577 -14.42 33.61 36.97
C GLY A 577 -13.71 32.55 36.12
N SER A 578 -12.83 31.74 36.73
CA SER A 578 -12.22 30.61 36.04
C SER A 578 -13.24 29.51 35.70
N CYS A 579 -14.22 29.26 36.59
CA CYS A 579 -15.32 28.31 36.35
C CYS A 579 -16.25 28.79 35.22
N THR A 580 -16.56 30.10 35.14
CA THR A 580 -17.32 30.68 34.02
C THR A 580 -16.58 30.46 32.70
N GLY A 581 -15.27 30.71 32.66
CA GLY A 581 -14.44 30.48 31.46
C GLY A 581 -14.42 29.01 31.02
N LEU A 582 -14.43 28.07 31.96
CA LEU A 582 -14.56 26.64 31.65
C LEU A 582 -15.94 26.28 31.09
N MET A 583 -17.04 26.76 31.67
CA MET A 583 -18.38 26.51 31.13
C MET A 583 -18.56 27.11 29.73
N GLN A 584 -18.03 28.31 29.47
CA GLN A 584 -18.02 28.91 28.13
C GLN A 584 -17.23 28.08 27.11
N ALA A 585 -16.06 27.56 27.48
CA ALA A 585 -15.28 26.67 26.61
C ALA A 585 -16.03 25.36 26.31
N ILE A 586 -16.74 24.80 27.30
CA ILE A 586 -17.53 23.56 27.17
C ILE A 586 -18.78 23.79 26.32
N HIS A 587 -19.44 24.93 26.43
CA HIS A 587 -20.57 25.32 25.58
C HIS A 587 -20.17 25.35 24.09
N ILE A 588 -19.04 26.01 23.78
CA ILE A 588 -18.46 26.04 22.44
C ILE A 588 -18.12 24.63 21.93
N LEU A 589 -17.62 23.76 22.81
CA LEU A 589 -17.33 22.36 22.47
C LEU A 589 -18.59 21.56 22.13
N VAL A 590 -19.67 21.68 22.91
CA VAL A 590 -20.93 20.97 22.65
C VAL A 590 -21.61 21.48 21.37
N LEU A 591 -21.55 22.78 21.08
CA LEU A 591 -22.01 23.33 19.80
C LEU A 591 -21.17 22.83 18.62
N ALA A 592 -19.83 22.85 18.71
CA ALA A 592 -18.95 22.31 17.68
C ALA A 592 -19.14 20.80 17.46
N SER A 593 -19.45 20.05 18.53
CA SER A 593 -19.78 18.63 18.48
C SER A 593 -21.10 18.40 17.73
N LYS A 594 -22.15 19.18 18.03
CA LYS A 594 -23.44 19.13 17.32
C LYS A 594 -23.33 19.50 15.85
N ASP A 595 -22.53 20.52 15.51
CA ASP A 595 -22.28 20.91 14.12
C ASP A 595 -21.54 19.81 13.34
N LEU A 596 -20.56 19.15 13.96
CA LEU A 596 -19.87 18.00 13.35
C LEU A 596 -20.80 16.79 13.17
N GLN A 597 -21.64 16.47 14.17
CA GLN A 597 -22.64 15.40 14.05
C GLN A 597 -23.59 15.66 12.88
N ARG A 598 -24.06 16.91 12.70
CA ARG A 598 -24.90 17.28 11.56
C ARG A 598 -24.17 17.09 10.22
N GLU A 599 -22.90 17.50 10.10
CA GLU A 599 -22.08 17.29 8.90
C GLU A 599 -21.92 15.80 8.55
N ILE A 600 -21.65 14.96 9.56
CA ILE A 600 -21.53 13.49 9.40
C ILE A 600 -22.85 12.88 8.90
N VAL A 601 -23.98 13.31 9.45
CA VAL A 601 -25.30 12.83 9.04
C VAL A 601 -25.66 13.31 7.64
N GLU A 602 -25.41 14.59 7.32
CA GLU A 602 -25.73 15.18 6.01
C GLU A 602 -24.90 14.56 4.87
N SER A 603 -23.61 14.28 5.11
CA SER A 603 -22.73 13.61 4.15
C SER A 603 -22.98 12.09 4.08
N GLY A 604 -23.21 11.42 5.21
CA GLY A 604 -23.28 9.96 5.31
C GLY A 604 -24.63 9.33 5.01
N ARG A 605 -25.76 10.06 5.11
CA ARG A 605 -27.11 9.47 4.96
C ARG A 605 -27.53 9.15 3.52
N GLY A 606 -26.96 9.84 2.53
CA GLY A 606 -27.41 9.75 1.14
C GLY A 606 -28.92 10.01 0.99
N ALA A 607 -29.66 9.02 0.50
CA ALA A 607 -31.13 9.09 0.35
C ALA A 607 -31.91 8.85 1.65
N ALA A 608 -31.28 8.35 2.72
CA ALA A 608 -31.94 8.05 3.99
C ALA A 608 -32.26 9.32 4.80
N SER A 609 -33.24 9.23 5.70
CA SER A 609 -33.48 10.27 6.71
C SER A 609 -32.37 10.32 7.78
N PRO A 610 -32.20 11.45 8.50
CA PRO A 610 -31.31 11.53 9.66
C PRO A 610 -31.58 10.45 10.72
N LYS A 611 -32.86 10.13 10.98
CA LYS A 611 -33.24 9.09 11.95
C LYS A 611 -32.77 7.71 11.53
N GLU A 612 -32.99 7.33 10.27
CA GLU A 612 -32.46 6.08 9.72
C GLU A 612 -30.93 6.01 9.77
N PHE A 613 -30.23 7.13 9.58
CA PHE A 613 -28.76 7.14 9.67
C PHE A 613 -28.30 6.88 11.10
N TYR A 614 -28.89 7.55 12.09
CA TYR A 614 -28.61 7.28 13.51
C TYR A 614 -29.01 5.86 13.93
N ALA A 615 -30.11 5.32 13.41
CA ALA A 615 -30.54 3.94 13.61
C ALA A 615 -29.52 2.93 13.04
N LYS A 616 -29.11 3.11 11.76
CA LYS A 616 -28.11 2.27 11.07
C LYS A 616 -26.72 2.36 11.70
N ASN A 617 -26.44 3.41 12.49
CA ASN A 617 -25.19 3.60 13.22
C ASN A 617 -25.42 3.56 14.74
N SER A 618 -26.34 2.71 15.24
CA SER A 618 -26.83 2.72 16.64
C SER A 618 -25.73 2.85 17.70
N ARG A 619 -24.69 2.00 17.66
CA ARG A 619 -23.52 2.03 18.56
C ARG A 619 -22.80 3.38 18.62
N TRP A 620 -22.73 4.11 17.50
CA TRP A 620 -22.16 5.46 17.47
C TRP A 620 -23.10 6.48 18.12
N THR A 621 -24.40 6.38 17.82
CA THR A 621 -25.45 7.21 18.41
C THR A 621 -25.55 7.02 19.94
N GLU A 622 -25.47 5.77 20.41
CA GLU A 622 -25.43 5.39 21.83
C GLU A 622 -24.19 5.99 22.53
N GLY A 623 -23.01 5.89 21.91
CA GLY A 623 -21.78 6.51 22.41
C GLY A 623 -21.86 8.03 22.51
N LEU A 624 -22.49 8.70 21.53
CA LEU A 624 -22.76 10.14 21.57
C LEU A 624 -23.72 10.51 22.72
N ILE A 625 -24.84 9.79 22.86
CA ILE A 625 -25.82 10.00 23.94
C ILE A 625 -25.16 9.84 25.31
N SER A 626 -24.38 8.77 25.51
CA SER A 626 -23.69 8.49 26.77
C SER A 626 -22.67 9.58 27.13
N ALA A 627 -21.80 9.95 26.18
CA ALA A 627 -20.80 11.00 26.40
C ALA A 627 -21.43 12.38 26.63
N SER A 628 -22.52 12.71 25.93
CA SER A 628 -23.27 13.96 26.14
C SER A 628 -23.86 14.04 27.56
N LYS A 629 -24.48 12.95 28.03
CA LYS A 629 -25.00 12.84 29.41
C LYS A 629 -23.93 13.05 30.47
N ALA A 630 -22.75 12.44 30.27
CA ALA A 630 -21.62 12.61 31.17
C ALA A 630 -21.18 14.09 31.27
N VAL A 631 -21.15 14.82 30.15
CA VAL A 631 -20.84 16.27 30.13
C VAL A 631 -21.90 17.09 30.86
N GLY A 632 -23.19 16.85 30.62
CA GLY A 632 -24.28 17.58 31.28
C GLY A 632 -24.35 17.35 32.80
N TRP A 633 -24.11 16.11 33.24
CA TRP A 633 -23.99 15.76 34.65
C TRP A 633 -22.75 16.42 35.28
N GLY A 634 -21.58 16.32 34.63
CA GLY A 634 -20.35 16.95 35.09
C GLY A 634 -20.46 18.47 35.23
N ALA A 635 -21.17 19.14 34.33
CA ALA A 635 -21.45 20.57 34.42
C ALA A 635 -22.26 20.93 35.68
N THR A 636 -23.26 20.13 36.01
CA THR A 636 -24.08 20.32 37.22
C THR A 636 -23.24 20.13 38.48
N VAL A 637 -22.53 19.00 38.58
CA VAL A 637 -21.71 18.64 39.75
C VAL A 637 -20.57 19.64 39.99
N MET A 638 -19.92 20.14 38.94
CA MET A 638 -18.89 21.16 39.09
C MET A 638 -19.44 22.49 39.65
N VAL A 639 -20.67 22.86 39.29
CA VAL A 639 -21.31 24.08 39.82
C VAL A 639 -21.73 23.90 41.27
N ASP A 640 -22.25 22.74 41.66
CA ASP A 640 -22.53 22.44 43.07
C ASP A 640 -21.25 22.45 43.93
N ALA A 641 -20.14 21.88 43.43
CA ALA A 641 -18.84 21.96 44.09
C ALA A 641 -18.33 23.41 44.23
N ALA A 642 -18.50 24.24 43.19
CA ALA A 642 -18.12 25.66 43.24
C ALA A 642 -18.97 26.46 44.25
N ASP A 643 -20.27 26.18 44.32
CA ASP A 643 -21.20 26.79 45.29
C ASP A 643 -20.80 26.46 46.73
N LEU A 644 -20.54 25.17 47.00
CA LEU A 644 -20.09 24.71 48.31
C LEU A 644 -18.74 25.32 48.72
N VAL A 645 -17.78 25.44 47.80
CA VAL A 645 -16.48 26.10 48.07
C VAL A 645 -16.67 27.58 48.41
N VAL A 646 -17.46 28.32 47.63
CA VAL A 646 -17.71 29.76 47.85
C VAL A 646 -18.45 30.02 49.18
N GLN A 647 -19.37 29.12 49.54
CA GLN A 647 -20.06 29.11 50.84
C GLN A 647 -19.15 28.68 52.02
N GLY A 648 -17.92 28.21 51.78
CA GLY A 648 -17.02 27.70 52.82
C GLY A 648 -17.45 26.35 53.42
N LYS A 649 -18.21 25.55 52.66
CA LYS A 649 -18.76 24.23 53.06
C LYS A 649 -18.16 23.04 52.28
N GLY A 650 -17.67 23.28 51.07
CA GLY A 650 -17.02 22.31 50.20
C GLY A 650 -15.50 22.44 50.21
N THR A 651 -14.81 21.51 49.55
CA THR A 651 -13.33 21.49 49.53
C THR A 651 -12.76 21.98 48.19
N PHE A 652 -11.60 22.64 48.24
CA PHE A 652 -10.89 23.03 47.03
C PHE A 652 -10.45 21.81 46.19
N GLU A 653 -10.21 20.67 46.85
CA GLU A 653 -9.94 19.37 46.26
C GLU A 653 -11.11 18.84 45.42
N GLU A 654 -12.32 18.88 45.95
CA GLU A 654 -13.55 18.46 45.27
C GLU A 654 -13.77 19.26 43.97
N LEU A 655 -13.69 20.59 44.03
CA LEU A 655 -13.77 21.44 42.83
C LEU A 655 -12.64 21.12 41.82
N MET A 656 -11.43 20.83 42.29
CA MET A 656 -10.32 20.38 41.44
C MET A 656 -10.55 18.99 40.81
N VAL A 657 -11.34 18.11 41.43
CA VAL A 657 -11.71 16.81 40.85
C VAL A 657 -12.82 17.01 39.82
N CYS A 658 -13.92 17.66 40.17
CA CYS A 658 -15.05 17.91 39.25
C CYS A 658 -14.60 18.63 37.96
N SER A 659 -13.69 19.60 38.08
CA SER A 659 -13.11 20.33 36.93
C SER A 659 -12.25 19.46 35.99
N ARG A 660 -11.75 18.30 36.46
CA ARG A 660 -11.03 17.31 35.64
C ARG A 660 -11.97 16.25 35.07
N GLU A 661 -12.93 15.76 35.86
CA GLU A 661 -13.90 14.76 35.38
C GLU A 661 -14.72 15.33 34.21
N ILE A 662 -15.18 16.58 34.29
CA ILE A 662 -15.87 17.24 33.17
C ILE A 662 -15.00 17.42 31.92
N ALA A 663 -13.67 17.57 32.09
CA ALA A 663 -12.70 17.61 30.99
C ALA A 663 -12.51 16.21 30.37
N ALA A 664 -12.59 15.15 31.17
CA ALA A 664 -12.58 13.77 30.67
C ALA A 664 -13.87 13.44 29.91
N SER A 665 -15.05 13.80 30.43
CA SER A 665 -16.34 13.60 29.74
C SER A 665 -16.41 14.37 28.41
N THR A 666 -15.90 15.58 28.36
CA THR A 666 -15.84 16.35 27.10
C THR A 666 -14.82 15.78 26.11
N ALA A 667 -13.69 15.24 26.58
CA ALA A 667 -12.76 14.49 25.72
C ALA A 667 -13.40 13.20 25.17
N GLN A 668 -14.22 12.50 25.97
CA GLN A 668 -15.01 11.34 25.53
C GLN A 668 -16.03 11.73 24.45
N LEU A 669 -16.73 12.86 24.60
CA LEU A 669 -17.67 13.38 23.59
C LEU A 669 -16.95 13.75 22.27
N VAL A 670 -15.75 14.31 22.34
CA VAL A 670 -14.89 14.57 21.18
C VAL A 670 -14.46 13.27 20.50
N ALA A 671 -14.07 12.25 21.29
CA ALA A 671 -13.70 10.93 20.76
C ALA A 671 -14.88 10.25 20.05
N ALA A 672 -16.06 10.19 20.68
CA ALA A 672 -17.28 9.64 20.08
C ALA A 672 -17.68 10.37 18.79
N SER A 673 -17.65 11.71 18.78
CA SER A 673 -17.96 12.52 17.60
C SER A 673 -16.97 12.31 16.45
N LYS A 674 -15.71 11.97 16.75
CA LYS A 674 -14.67 11.72 15.75
C LYS A 674 -14.82 10.39 15.00
N VAL A 675 -15.48 9.37 15.58
CA VAL A 675 -15.52 7.99 15.03
C VAL A 675 -16.04 7.92 13.58
N LYS A 676 -16.94 8.81 13.20
CA LYS A 676 -17.57 8.87 11.86
C LYS A 676 -17.21 10.15 11.07
N ALA A 677 -16.27 10.95 11.58
CA ALA A 677 -15.86 12.21 10.96
C ALA A 677 -14.83 11.99 9.84
N ASP A 678 -14.88 12.81 8.79
CA ASP A 678 -13.76 12.91 7.84
C ASP A 678 -12.54 13.53 8.53
N LYS A 679 -11.34 13.09 8.15
CA LYS A 679 -10.06 13.59 8.66
C LYS A 679 -9.85 15.06 8.28
N ASP A 680 -10.34 15.45 7.10
CA ASP A 680 -10.17 16.80 6.55
C ASP A 680 -11.37 17.72 6.88
N SER A 681 -12.28 17.27 7.76
CA SER A 681 -13.45 18.06 8.20
C SER A 681 -13.05 19.36 8.92
N ALA A 682 -13.55 20.48 8.41
CA ALA A 682 -13.39 21.79 9.05
C ALA A 682 -14.09 21.86 10.42
N ASN A 683 -15.20 21.15 10.62
CA ASN A 683 -15.89 21.10 11.92
C ASN A 683 -15.17 20.16 12.91
N LEU A 684 -14.52 19.09 12.44
CA LEU A 684 -13.62 18.29 13.29
C LEU A 684 -12.43 19.13 13.79
N CYS A 685 -11.88 20.00 12.94
CA CYS A 685 -10.81 20.93 13.35
C CYS A 685 -11.29 21.90 14.45
N LYS A 686 -12.47 22.52 14.29
CA LYS A 686 -13.09 23.38 15.33
C LYS A 686 -13.31 22.63 16.64
N LEU A 687 -13.83 21.40 16.59
CA LEU A 687 -14.08 20.57 17.77
C LEU A 687 -12.78 20.24 18.52
N GLN A 688 -11.70 19.93 17.79
CA GLN A 688 -10.37 19.74 18.40
C GLN A 688 -9.82 21.04 19.02
N GLN A 689 -10.06 22.19 18.41
CA GLN A 689 -9.68 23.48 18.98
C GLN A 689 -10.46 23.78 20.28
N ALA A 690 -11.77 23.52 20.29
CA ALA A 690 -12.61 23.67 21.48
C ALA A 690 -12.15 22.74 22.63
N SER A 691 -11.80 21.49 22.32
CA SER A 691 -11.23 20.53 23.29
C SER A 691 -9.93 21.02 23.94
N ARG A 692 -9.05 21.68 23.18
CA ARG A 692 -7.85 22.34 23.74
C ARG A 692 -8.23 23.53 24.63
N GLY A 693 -9.24 24.31 24.24
CA GLY A 693 -9.78 25.41 25.04
C GLY A 693 -10.34 24.95 26.39
N VAL A 694 -11.14 23.88 26.42
CA VAL A 694 -11.63 23.24 27.66
C VAL A 694 -10.47 22.76 28.52
N THR A 695 -9.49 22.06 27.93
CA THR A 695 -8.29 21.60 28.65
C THR A 695 -7.53 22.76 29.31
N GLN A 696 -7.36 23.88 28.59
CA GLN A 696 -6.70 25.08 29.11
C GLN A 696 -7.52 25.76 30.22
N ALA A 697 -8.85 25.84 30.07
CA ALA A 697 -9.73 26.42 31.09
C ALA A 697 -9.76 25.56 32.37
N THR A 698 -9.80 24.23 32.26
CA THR A 698 -9.65 23.30 33.40
C THR A 698 -8.32 23.50 34.12
N ALA A 699 -7.21 23.69 33.40
CA ALA A 699 -5.93 24.04 34.01
C ALA A 699 -6.00 25.39 34.74
N GLY A 700 -6.71 26.38 34.17
CA GLY A 700 -7.01 27.67 34.80
C GLY A 700 -7.81 27.57 36.09
N VAL A 701 -8.85 26.72 36.15
CA VAL A 701 -9.61 26.44 37.39
C VAL A 701 -8.72 25.77 38.43
N VAL A 702 -7.99 24.71 38.05
CA VAL A 702 -7.08 24.01 38.98
C VAL A 702 -5.98 24.94 39.52
N ALA A 703 -5.45 25.87 38.72
CA ALA A 703 -4.50 26.87 39.17
C ALA A 703 -5.13 27.90 40.10
N SER A 704 -6.31 28.44 39.75
CA SER A 704 -7.04 29.44 40.55
C SER A 704 -7.45 28.88 41.91
N THR A 705 -7.94 27.65 41.94
CA THR A 705 -8.35 26.92 43.15
C THR A 705 -7.16 26.58 44.04
N LYS A 706 -5.99 26.24 43.49
CA LYS A 706 -4.74 26.09 44.26
C LYS A 706 -4.24 27.40 44.87
N ALA A 707 -4.19 28.46 44.07
CA ALA A 707 -3.77 29.78 44.56
C ALA A 707 -4.73 30.30 45.65
N GLY A 708 -6.04 30.11 45.45
CA GLY A 708 -7.08 30.44 46.40
C GLY A 708 -6.93 29.69 47.73
N ARG A 709 -6.69 28.37 47.67
CA ARG A 709 -6.35 27.57 48.86
C ARG A 709 -5.17 28.17 49.63
N SER A 710 -4.03 28.40 48.96
CA SER A 710 -2.83 28.91 49.63
C SER A 710 -3.04 30.29 50.26
N GLN A 711 -3.73 31.21 49.57
CA GLN A 711 -4.08 32.54 50.13
C GLN A 711 -5.04 32.48 51.34
N VAL A 712 -5.74 31.37 51.56
CA VAL A 712 -6.57 31.13 52.74
C VAL A 712 -5.77 30.44 53.86
N GLU A 713 -4.98 29.41 53.53
CA GLU A 713 -4.18 28.64 54.51
C GLU A 713 -2.97 29.40 55.07
N GLU A 714 -2.35 30.30 54.30
CA GLU A 714 -1.19 31.10 54.72
C GLU A 714 -1.49 32.05 55.91
N LYS A 715 -2.77 32.18 56.28
CA LYS A 715 -3.22 33.00 57.40
C LYS A 715 -3.25 32.27 58.76
N ASP A 716 -3.18 30.94 58.78
CA ASP A 716 -3.06 30.12 60.00
C ASP A 716 -1.57 29.87 60.36
N SER A 717 -0.74 30.93 60.30
CA SER A 717 0.67 30.87 60.67
C SER A 717 0.82 30.55 62.17
N MET A 718 1.52 29.46 62.50
CA MET A 718 1.69 28.98 63.87
C MET A 718 2.44 29.99 64.76
N ASP A 719 1.72 30.66 65.67
CA ASP A 719 2.31 31.56 66.66
C ASP A 719 2.82 30.79 67.89
N PHE A 720 4.12 30.53 67.91
CA PHE A 720 4.81 29.89 69.04
C PHE A 720 5.20 30.86 70.16
N SER A 721 4.99 32.18 70.01
CA SER A 721 5.57 33.21 70.89
C SER A 721 5.11 33.16 72.35
N SER A 722 4.00 32.46 72.63
CA SER A 722 3.39 32.33 73.95
C SER A 722 3.56 30.95 74.60
N MET A 723 4.26 30.01 73.95
CA MET A 723 4.29 28.59 74.35
C MET A 723 5.56 28.16 75.09
N THR A 724 5.40 27.38 76.15
CA THR A 724 6.53 26.76 76.87
C THR A 724 7.03 25.49 76.18
N LEU A 725 8.31 25.14 76.39
CA LEU A 725 8.96 23.96 75.79
C LEU A 725 8.17 22.66 75.98
N THR A 726 7.54 22.47 77.15
CA THR A 726 6.71 21.28 77.44
C THR A 726 5.41 21.27 76.63
N GLN A 727 4.80 22.43 76.38
CA GLN A 727 3.62 22.53 75.52
C GLN A 727 3.98 22.33 74.03
N ILE A 728 5.14 22.83 73.60
CA ILE A 728 5.66 22.61 72.25
C ILE A 728 5.92 21.11 72.02
N LYS A 729 6.66 20.44 72.92
CA LYS A 729 6.89 18.98 72.83
C LYS A 729 5.59 18.16 72.87
N ARG A 730 4.56 18.64 73.57
CA ARG A 730 3.24 18.00 73.53
C ARG A 730 2.57 18.17 72.16
N GLN A 731 2.54 19.39 71.61
CA GLN A 731 2.02 19.63 70.25
C GLN A 731 2.81 18.87 69.18
N GLU A 732 4.12 18.69 69.37
CA GLU A 732 4.96 17.85 68.50
C GLU A 732 4.46 16.40 68.50
N MET A 733 4.28 15.79 69.68
CA MET A 733 3.73 14.43 69.81
C MET A 733 2.29 14.32 69.27
N ASP A 734 1.42 15.27 69.62
CA ASP A 734 0.02 15.30 69.15
C ASP A 734 -0.03 15.45 67.60
N SER A 735 0.94 16.16 67.00
CA SER A 735 1.10 16.28 65.54
C SER A 735 1.69 15.02 64.90
N GLN A 736 2.67 14.36 65.52
CA GLN A 736 3.22 13.08 65.05
C GLN A 736 2.14 11.98 65.02
N VAL A 737 1.29 11.91 66.05
CA VAL A 737 0.11 11.03 66.06
C VAL A 737 -0.82 11.37 64.90
N ARG A 738 -1.14 12.66 64.69
CA ARG A 738 -2.02 13.11 63.60
C ARG A 738 -1.44 12.83 62.21
N VAL A 739 -0.12 12.86 62.02
CA VAL A 739 0.53 12.44 60.77
C VAL A 739 0.29 10.96 60.52
N LEU A 740 0.53 10.08 61.50
CA LEU A 740 0.30 8.63 61.37
C LEU A 740 -1.18 8.29 61.11
N GLU A 741 -2.11 9.03 61.71
CA GLU A 741 -3.54 8.91 61.42
C GLU A 741 -3.88 9.30 59.97
N LEU A 742 -3.33 10.42 59.48
CA LEU A 742 -3.54 10.90 58.11
C LEU A 742 -2.90 9.98 57.07
N GLU A 743 -1.73 9.40 57.33
CA GLU A 743 -1.10 8.41 56.44
C GLU A 743 -1.95 7.13 56.31
N ASN A 744 -2.52 6.66 57.43
CA ASN A 744 -3.43 5.51 57.48
C ASN A 744 -4.75 5.80 56.72
N GLN A 745 -5.32 6.99 56.90
CA GLN A 745 -6.51 7.45 56.15
C GLN A 745 -6.23 7.57 54.64
N LEU A 746 -5.10 8.17 54.27
CA LEU A 746 -4.65 8.31 52.88
C LEU A 746 -4.45 6.96 52.20
N GLN A 747 -3.91 5.97 52.90
CA GLN A 747 -3.73 4.62 52.35
C GLN A 747 -5.08 3.89 52.15
N LYS A 748 -6.04 4.06 53.07
CA LYS A 748 -7.41 3.52 52.93
C LYS A 748 -8.17 4.13 51.74
N GLU A 749 -8.14 5.47 51.61
CA GLU A 749 -8.81 6.14 50.50
C GLU A 749 -8.12 5.85 49.14
N ARG A 750 -6.80 5.63 49.11
CA ARG A 750 -6.11 5.10 47.92
C ARG A 750 -6.60 3.71 47.51
N GLN A 751 -6.78 2.79 48.46
CA GLN A 751 -7.32 1.46 48.18
C GLN A 751 -8.74 1.57 47.64
N LYS A 752 -9.62 2.29 48.35
CA LYS A 752 -11.02 2.53 47.97
C LYS A 752 -11.16 3.22 46.60
N LEU A 753 -10.29 4.17 46.25
CA LEU A 753 -10.23 4.77 44.92
C LEU A 753 -9.78 3.75 43.84
N GLY A 754 -8.88 2.82 44.18
CA GLY A 754 -8.51 1.70 43.32
C GLY A 754 -9.68 0.74 43.06
N GLU A 755 -10.41 0.38 44.11
CA GLU A 755 -11.61 -0.48 44.04
C GLU A 755 -12.73 0.19 43.23
N LEU A 756 -13.00 1.48 43.47
CA LEU A 756 -13.96 2.27 42.68
C LEU A 756 -13.57 2.36 41.20
N ARG A 757 -12.28 2.51 40.90
CA ARG A 757 -11.79 2.49 39.51
C ARG A 757 -11.91 1.11 38.87
N LYS A 758 -11.62 0.02 39.61
CA LYS A 758 -11.86 -1.34 39.12
C LYS A 758 -13.34 -1.53 38.75
N LYS A 759 -14.26 -1.14 39.65
CA LYS A 759 -15.71 -1.16 39.40
C LYS A 759 -16.16 -0.26 38.26
N HIS A 760 -15.52 0.89 38.05
CA HIS A 760 -15.82 1.74 36.90
C HIS A 760 -15.43 1.06 35.58
N TYR A 761 -14.27 0.39 35.51
CA TYR A 761 -13.89 -0.38 34.32
C TYR A 761 -14.74 -1.65 34.13
N GLU A 762 -15.11 -2.35 35.21
CA GLU A 762 -16.06 -3.47 35.16
C GLU A 762 -17.41 -3.02 34.56
N LEU A 763 -18.00 -1.94 35.11
CA LEU A 763 -19.30 -1.43 34.65
C LEU A 763 -19.24 -0.78 33.26
N ALA A 764 -18.11 -0.18 32.88
CA ALA A 764 -17.88 0.29 31.51
C ALA A 764 -17.79 -0.90 30.53
N GLY A 765 -17.11 -1.98 30.92
CA GLY A 765 -17.11 -3.24 30.17
C GLY A 765 -18.52 -3.81 30.01
N VAL A 766 -19.28 -3.97 31.10
CA VAL A 766 -20.68 -4.45 31.05
C VAL A 766 -21.53 -3.56 30.14
N ALA A 767 -21.37 -2.23 30.18
CA ALA A 767 -22.07 -1.30 29.29
C ALA A 767 -21.63 -1.39 27.81
N GLU A 768 -20.44 -1.91 27.52
CA GLU A 768 -19.95 -2.28 26.17
C GLU A 768 -20.28 -3.74 25.79
N GLY A 769 -20.89 -4.52 26.69
CA GLY A 769 -21.34 -5.91 26.47
C GLY A 769 -20.49 -7.00 27.15
N TRP A 770 -19.66 -6.67 28.14
CA TRP A 770 -18.78 -7.62 28.83
C TRP A 770 -19.42 -8.12 30.14
N GLU A 771 -20.37 -9.05 30.08
CA GLU A 771 -20.95 -9.68 31.28
C GLU A 771 -20.05 -10.84 31.78
N GLU A 772 -19.41 -10.67 32.94
CA GLU A 772 -18.71 -11.75 33.68
C GLU A 772 -19.70 -12.64 34.45
N ASP A 773 -20.57 -13.36 33.73
CA ASP A 773 -21.47 -14.36 34.32
C ASP A 773 -20.67 -15.65 34.65
N GLY A 774 -19.94 -15.59 35.77
CA GLY A 774 -19.00 -16.63 36.22
C GLY A 774 -19.13 -16.97 37.70
N GLU A 775 -20.11 -17.80 38.05
CA GLU A 775 -19.99 -18.67 39.24
C GLU A 775 -19.04 -19.85 38.93
N TRP A 776 -18.26 -20.27 39.93
CA TRP A 776 -17.13 -21.20 39.83
C TRP A 776 -17.49 -22.65 40.23
#